data_AF-A0AAU7W634-F1
#
_entry.id   AF-A0AAU7W634-F1
#
_cell.length_a   1.000
_cell.length_b   1.000
_cell.length_c   1.000
_cell.angle_alpha   90.00
_cell.angle_beta   90.00
_cell.angle_gamma   90.00
#
_symmetry.space_group_name_H-M   'P 1'
#
loop_
_entity.id
_entity.type
_entity.pdbx_description
1 polymer ?
#
loop_
_entity_poly.entity_id
_entity_poly.type
_entity_poly.pdbx_seq_one_letter_code
_entity_poly.pdbx_strand_id
1 'polypeptide(L)'
;MDPAELALDPDELRRLVECAKEPIRTPGSIQGHGTLLGVDQTGVIAVVSENAARWLGQLVLEVGNAELEYAVRTGRAVDPVRITWEGVESDAIVHRVDGLTLVEIEPVPPGNEYARTAVVGAITRVAQTTSIEEVRELAAREIRDITGFDRVMVYHFHDDGHGEIVADERDPAMEPYLGLHFPSSDIPPQARALYISKIGRMIASTTAPGIPLLALAGDAHDVDLSNAELRSVSPYHLQFMRNMGQASTFSLSLVDQGRLIGMITCAHRTERRLPVLLRRALEVLAGQIAMQMASMREIARLRHMVEVRERRSELLAPLYGSDDIHAALLGGSSTVLDLVPADGVLVRIGGTSRAAGEVPPLGSVLRVLERLGGGSFVSESLVTDRPELARLLPGVAGLLVVPLTDAGEALVFFRAEVARDVSWLGDPGGTNRPGELSPRTSFSAWRRTVRGRSEPWGTVVEEAAELGRELEIALQRRAEAQLAELAMRDPLTGLYNRRYLVERLATLGPVGEAGKAVLFVDLDDFKRINDQHGHDIGDAVILEVADRLVAHSREQDVVVRLGGDEFVVLLDGVIGEDVEAVADRMIRAIAAPIVTGRVLLSVTASCGIVVADPGSPRAGLLEAADAAMYRAKNAGRNRTSR
;
A
#
# COMPACT_ATOMS: atom_id res chain seq x y z
N MET A 1 -6.77 -3.84 10.26
CA MET A 1 -8.16 -4.08 9.83
C MET A 1 -8.48 -5.52 10.13
N ASP A 2 -9.52 -5.76 10.93
CA ASP A 2 -10.05 -7.08 11.24
C ASP A 2 -10.66 -7.69 9.95
N PRO A 3 -10.36 -8.94 9.54
CA PRO A 3 -10.84 -9.54 8.28
C PRO A 3 -12.35 -9.87 8.26
N ALA A 4 -13.15 -9.18 9.07
CA ALA A 4 -14.55 -9.47 9.29
C ALA A 4 -15.43 -8.30 8.81
N GLU A 5 -15.50 -8.00 7.50
CA GLU A 5 -16.58 -7.16 6.96
C GLU A 5 -16.78 -7.19 5.42
N LEU A 6 -16.62 -8.36 4.82
CA LEU A 6 -17.57 -8.81 3.81
C LEU A 6 -18.36 -9.91 4.49
N ALA A 7 -19.50 -9.56 5.11
CA ALA A 7 -20.37 -10.55 5.72
C ALA A 7 -20.76 -11.55 4.63
N LEU A 8 -20.09 -12.70 4.61
CA LEU A 8 -20.49 -13.84 3.82
C LEU A 8 -21.97 -14.07 4.09
N ASP A 9 -22.73 -14.30 3.03
CA ASP A 9 -24.13 -14.66 3.14
C ASP A 9 -24.31 -15.71 4.27
N PRO A 10 -25.23 -15.53 5.24
CA PRO A 10 -25.37 -16.46 6.36
C PRO A 10 -25.52 -17.93 5.94
N ASP A 11 -26.08 -18.19 4.76
CA ASP A 11 -26.15 -19.52 4.17
C ASP A 11 -24.78 -20.05 3.74
N GLU A 12 -23.93 -19.19 3.18
CA GLU A 12 -22.55 -19.51 2.82
C GLU A 12 -21.70 -19.84 4.05
N LEU A 13 -21.85 -19.06 5.13
CA LEU A 13 -21.15 -19.32 6.39
C LEU A 13 -21.55 -20.67 7.00
N ARG A 14 -22.85 -21.00 6.99
CA ARG A 14 -23.35 -22.31 7.47
C ARG A 14 -22.78 -23.47 6.65
N ARG A 15 -22.72 -23.34 5.31
CA ARG A 15 -22.13 -24.37 4.43
C ARG A 15 -20.66 -24.61 4.73
N LEU A 16 -19.89 -23.55 4.95
CA LEU A 16 -18.47 -23.66 5.32
C LEU A 16 -18.27 -24.49 6.59
N VAL A 17 -19.13 -24.29 7.61
CA VAL A 17 -19.09 -25.04 8.87
C VAL A 17 -19.40 -26.53 8.66
N GLU A 18 -20.41 -26.86 7.86
CA GLU A 18 -20.78 -28.27 7.61
C GLU A 18 -19.77 -28.99 6.71
N CYS A 19 -19.29 -28.34 5.64
CA CYS A 19 -18.23 -28.91 4.80
C CYS A 19 -16.96 -29.20 5.61
N ALA A 20 -16.64 -28.38 6.61
CA ALA A 20 -15.49 -28.58 7.49
C ALA A 20 -15.56 -29.83 8.39
N LYS A 21 -16.70 -30.52 8.46
CA LYS A 21 -16.85 -31.76 9.24
C LYS A 21 -16.44 -33.02 8.46
N GLU A 22 -16.34 -32.94 7.13
CA GLU A 22 -15.98 -34.10 6.31
C GLU A 22 -14.48 -34.45 6.48
N PRO A 23 -14.13 -35.69 6.88
CA PRO A 23 -12.74 -36.10 7.12
C PRO A 23 -11.99 -36.38 5.81
N ILE A 24 -11.73 -35.33 5.02
CA ILE A 24 -11.10 -35.44 3.71
C ILE A 24 -9.61 -35.85 3.74
N ARG A 25 -8.97 -35.80 4.93
CA ARG A 25 -7.59 -36.25 5.17
C ARG A 25 -7.50 -37.76 5.38
N THR A 26 -8.50 -38.32 6.04
CA THR A 26 -8.55 -39.73 6.45
C THR A 26 -9.77 -40.45 5.84
N PRO A 27 -9.92 -40.49 4.50
CA PRO A 27 -11.14 -41.02 3.86
C PRO A 27 -11.28 -42.55 3.93
N GLY A 28 -10.38 -43.26 4.62
CA GLY A 28 -10.39 -44.73 4.75
C GLY A 28 -10.30 -45.49 3.42
N SER A 29 -9.94 -44.82 2.32
CA SER A 29 -9.97 -45.37 0.97
C SER A 29 -9.05 -44.63 0.00
N ILE A 30 -8.73 -45.27 -1.11
CA ILE A 30 -7.93 -44.73 -2.22
C ILE A 30 -8.69 -44.79 -3.56
N GLN A 31 -8.22 -44.08 -4.58
CA GLN A 31 -8.68 -44.23 -5.96
C GLN A 31 -8.18 -45.55 -6.56
N GLY A 32 -9.02 -46.23 -7.36
CA GLY A 32 -8.74 -47.58 -7.85
C GLY A 32 -7.72 -47.73 -8.99
N HIS A 33 -7.00 -46.67 -9.36
CA HIS A 33 -6.02 -46.71 -10.45
C HIS A 33 -4.59 -47.09 -10.02
N GLY A 34 -4.42 -47.43 -8.74
CA GLY A 34 -3.20 -47.96 -8.14
C GLY A 34 -3.52 -48.73 -6.86
N THR A 35 -2.49 -49.02 -6.07
CA THR A 35 -2.59 -49.72 -4.78
C THR A 35 -1.76 -49.03 -3.71
N LEU A 36 -2.10 -49.23 -2.43
CA LEU A 36 -1.40 -48.65 -1.29
C LEU A 36 -1.09 -49.71 -0.24
N LEU A 37 0.15 -49.71 0.27
CA LEU A 37 0.61 -50.49 1.42
C LEU A 37 1.08 -49.52 2.51
N GLY A 38 0.68 -49.74 3.77
CA GLY A 38 1.18 -49.03 4.94
C GLY A 38 1.98 -49.99 5.81
N VAL A 39 3.28 -49.75 5.91
CA VAL A 39 4.22 -50.61 6.62
C VAL A 39 4.60 -49.96 7.95
N ASP A 40 4.50 -50.72 9.04
CA ASP A 40 4.90 -50.23 10.36
C ASP A 40 6.42 -50.22 10.56
N GLN A 41 6.87 -49.78 11.74
CA GLN A 41 8.29 -49.66 12.07
C GLN A 41 9.01 -51.02 12.19
N THR A 42 8.27 -52.12 12.32
CA THR A 42 8.80 -53.48 12.37
C THR A 42 8.94 -54.11 10.98
N GLY A 43 8.43 -53.43 9.95
CA GLY A 43 8.43 -53.91 8.57
C GLY A 43 7.17 -54.72 8.21
N VAL A 44 6.18 -54.79 9.09
CA VAL A 44 4.92 -55.51 8.86
C VAL A 44 3.93 -54.60 8.14
N ILE A 45 3.21 -55.16 7.16
CA ILE A 45 2.11 -54.46 6.49
C ILE A 45 0.94 -54.34 7.46
N ALA A 46 0.76 -53.14 8.01
CA ALA A 46 -0.31 -52.83 8.95
C ALA A 46 -1.58 -52.33 8.25
N VAL A 47 -1.45 -51.76 7.06
CA VAL A 47 -2.57 -51.23 6.26
C VAL A 47 -2.38 -51.63 4.80
N VAL A 48 -3.45 -52.01 4.11
CA VAL A 48 -3.41 -52.40 2.70
C VAL A 48 -4.70 -52.01 2.00
N SER A 49 -4.65 -51.54 0.75
CA SER A 49 -5.88 -51.37 -0.03
C SER A 49 -6.48 -52.71 -0.42
N GLU A 50 -7.81 -52.80 -0.44
CA GLU A 50 -8.54 -54.05 -0.75
C GLU A 50 -8.14 -54.65 -2.10
N ASN A 51 -7.78 -53.80 -3.07
CA ASN A 51 -7.36 -54.22 -4.41
C ASN A 51 -5.90 -54.70 -4.50
N ALA A 52 -5.10 -54.61 -3.43
CA ALA A 52 -3.66 -54.85 -3.47
C ALA A 52 -3.30 -56.25 -3.95
N ALA A 53 -3.97 -57.29 -3.44
CA ALA A 53 -3.68 -58.66 -3.84
C ALA A 53 -3.97 -58.92 -5.34
N ARG A 54 -5.04 -58.30 -5.86
CA ARG A 54 -5.38 -58.36 -7.28
C ARG A 54 -4.35 -57.61 -8.13
N TRP A 55 -3.89 -56.47 -7.66
CA TRP A 55 -2.93 -55.62 -8.37
C TRP A 55 -1.53 -56.22 -8.40
N LEU A 56 -1.10 -56.76 -7.27
CA LEU A 56 0.25 -57.25 -7.06
C LEU A 56 0.37 -58.74 -7.44
N GLY A 57 -0.72 -59.37 -7.89
CA GLY A 57 -0.75 -60.75 -8.39
C GLY A 57 -0.68 -61.84 -7.32
N GLN A 58 -0.58 -61.46 -6.04
CA GLN A 58 -0.39 -62.37 -4.91
C GLN A 58 -0.91 -61.76 -3.61
N LEU A 59 -1.14 -62.60 -2.58
CA LEU A 59 -1.42 -62.12 -1.24
C LEU A 59 -0.16 -61.44 -0.68
N VAL A 60 -0.27 -60.17 -0.29
CA VAL A 60 0.88 -59.35 0.08
C VAL A 60 1.06 -59.39 1.59
N LEU A 61 2.06 -60.13 2.05
CA LEU A 61 2.48 -60.17 3.46
C LEU A 61 3.72 -59.30 3.72
N GLU A 62 4.50 -59.03 2.68
CA GLU A 62 5.72 -58.22 2.69
C GLU A 62 5.80 -57.38 1.39
N VAL A 63 6.59 -56.30 1.38
CA VAL A 63 6.71 -55.38 0.22
C VAL A 63 7.36 -56.04 -1.00
N GLY A 64 8.16 -57.09 -0.83
CA GLY A 64 8.59 -58.00 -1.91
C GLY A 64 9.39 -57.38 -3.05
N ASN A 65 9.97 -56.18 -2.87
CA ASN A 65 10.78 -55.48 -3.86
C ASN A 65 11.99 -54.81 -3.19
N ALA A 66 13.20 -55.17 -3.63
CA ALA A 66 14.45 -54.75 -2.98
C ALA A 66 14.67 -53.23 -2.95
N GLU A 67 14.22 -52.50 -3.98
CA GLU A 67 14.36 -51.05 -4.05
C GLU A 67 13.42 -50.35 -3.06
N LEU A 68 12.19 -50.85 -2.94
CA LEU A 68 11.21 -50.36 -1.98
C LEU A 68 11.55 -50.76 -0.55
N GLU A 69 12.05 -51.98 -0.32
CA GLU A 69 12.46 -52.44 1.00
C GLU A 69 13.54 -51.57 1.62
N TYR A 70 14.47 -51.04 0.81
CA TYR A 70 15.45 -50.07 1.29
C TYR A 70 14.78 -48.77 1.75
N ALA A 71 13.88 -48.20 0.94
CA ALA A 71 13.14 -46.99 1.28
C ALA A 71 12.29 -47.17 2.55
N VAL A 72 11.61 -48.31 2.66
CA VAL A 72 10.77 -48.68 3.81
C VAL A 72 11.61 -48.85 5.08
N ARG A 73 12.68 -49.65 5.03
CA ARG A 73 13.56 -49.90 6.17
C ARG A 73 14.26 -48.64 6.68
N THR A 74 14.69 -47.78 5.77
CA THR A 74 15.39 -46.53 6.13
C THR A 74 14.44 -45.38 6.43
N GLY A 75 13.17 -45.51 6.04
CA GLY A 75 12.19 -44.42 6.13
C GLY A 75 12.45 -43.26 5.18
N ARG A 76 13.29 -43.47 4.16
CA ARG A 76 13.66 -42.44 3.20
C ARG A 76 12.53 -42.30 2.18
N ALA A 77 12.05 -41.07 2.00
CA ALA A 77 11.07 -40.79 0.95
C ALA A 77 11.68 -41.02 -0.43
N VAL A 78 10.90 -41.62 -1.32
CA VAL A 78 11.27 -41.94 -2.70
C VAL A 78 10.08 -41.57 -3.59
N ASP A 79 10.26 -40.67 -4.55
CA ASP A 79 9.15 -40.09 -5.31
C ASP A 79 9.57 -39.60 -6.71
N PRO A 80 9.07 -40.24 -7.79
CA PRO A 80 8.76 -41.66 -7.88
C PRO A 80 10.01 -42.48 -8.19
N VAL A 81 9.99 -43.77 -7.87
CA VAL A 81 10.94 -44.76 -8.41
C VAL A 81 10.22 -45.70 -9.36
N ARG A 82 10.86 -45.92 -10.51
CA ARG A 82 10.39 -46.85 -11.53
C ARG A 82 10.67 -48.27 -11.05
N ILE A 83 9.62 -49.07 -10.94
CA ILE A 83 9.72 -50.49 -10.60
C ILE A 83 9.03 -51.32 -11.66
N THR A 84 9.50 -52.55 -11.84
CA THR A 84 8.77 -53.58 -12.58
C THR A 84 8.07 -54.49 -11.58
N TRP A 85 6.75 -54.59 -11.64
CA TRP A 85 5.98 -55.49 -10.80
C TRP A 85 5.15 -56.43 -11.67
N GLU A 86 5.36 -57.73 -11.55
CA GLU A 86 4.67 -58.76 -12.39
C GLU A 86 4.76 -58.45 -13.90
N GLY A 87 5.87 -57.89 -14.36
CA GLY A 87 6.10 -57.51 -15.76
C GLY A 87 5.43 -56.19 -16.21
N VAL A 88 4.78 -55.47 -15.30
CA VAL A 88 4.18 -54.15 -15.55
C VAL A 88 5.07 -53.05 -14.96
N GLU A 89 5.47 -52.12 -15.82
CA GLU A 89 6.18 -50.90 -15.41
C GLU A 89 5.25 -50.03 -14.56
N SER A 90 5.69 -49.74 -13.34
CA SER A 90 4.94 -48.97 -12.34
C SER A 90 5.83 -47.90 -11.70
N ASP A 91 5.22 -46.80 -11.28
CA ASP A 91 5.84 -45.81 -10.42
C ASP A 91 5.45 -46.10 -8.98
N ALA A 92 6.45 -46.20 -8.12
CA ALA A 92 6.28 -46.33 -6.68
C ALA A 92 6.63 -45.03 -5.97
N ILE A 93 5.78 -44.63 -5.02
CA ILE A 93 5.94 -43.42 -4.20
C ILE A 93 5.96 -43.88 -2.75
N VAL A 94 7.02 -43.53 -2.03
CA VAL A 94 7.24 -43.91 -0.64
C VAL A 94 7.34 -42.65 0.21
N HIS A 95 6.50 -42.54 1.24
CA HIS A 95 6.53 -41.44 2.20
C HIS A 95 6.08 -41.89 3.58
N ARG A 96 6.37 -41.09 4.62
CA ARG A 96 6.03 -41.41 6.01
C ARG A 96 4.83 -40.63 6.50
N VAL A 97 4.01 -41.30 7.32
CA VAL A 97 2.90 -40.68 8.07
C VAL A 97 2.69 -41.42 9.38
N ASP A 98 2.63 -40.70 10.50
CA ASP A 98 2.24 -41.19 11.83
C ASP A 98 2.72 -42.61 12.21
N GLY A 99 4.03 -42.86 12.04
CA GLY A 99 4.65 -44.14 12.40
C GLY A 99 4.51 -45.25 11.35
N LEU A 100 3.81 -44.99 10.24
CA LEU A 100 3.75 -45.82 9.05
C LEU A 100 4.64 -45.28 7.93
N THR A 101 5.11 -46.18 7.07
CA THR A 101 5.67 -45.87 5.76
C THR A 101 4.66 -46.30 4.70
N LEU A 102 4.07 -45.33 4.02
CA LEU A 102 3.15 -45.57 2.91
C LEU A 102 3.93 -45.82 1.63
N VAL A 103 3.51 -46.84 0.90
CA VAL A 103 4.02 -47.25 -0.41
C VAL A 103 2.83 -47.25 -1.37
N GLU A 104 2.80 -46.27 -2.26
CA GLU A 104 1.81 -46.17 -3.33
C GLU A 104 2.42 -46.71 -4.60
N ILE A 105 1.67 -47.53 -5.35
CA ILE A 105 2.13 -48.11 -6.61
C ILE A 105 1.08 -47.82 -7.68
N GLU A 106 1.50 -47.16 -8.75
CA GLU A 106 0.68 -46.81 -9.91
C GLU A 106 1.29 -47.38 -11.18
N PRO A 107 0.52 -48.00 -12.09
CA PRO A 107 1.08 -48.43 -13.36
C PRO A 107 1.35 -47.19 -14.20
N VAL A 108 2.41 -47.25 -14.98
CA VAL A 108 2.78 -46.15 -15.86
C VAL A 108 1.77 -46.14 -17.02
N PRO A 109 0.94 -45.10 -17.15
CA PRO A 109 0.02 -45.05 -18.27
C PRO A 109 0.82 -44.91 -19.58
N PRO A 110 0.39 -45.55 -20.67
CA PRO A 110 1.02 -45.35 -21.97
C PRO A 110 0.93 -43.86 -22.37
N GLY A 111 2.05 -43.24 -22.75
CA GLY A 111 2.08 -41.79 -22.92
C GLY A 111 3.39 -41.21 -23.45
N ASN A 112 3.39 -39.89 -23.65
CA ASN A 112 4.36 -39.13 -24.43
C ASN A 112 5.66 -38.84 -23.67
N GLU A 113 6.76 -39.54 -24.00
CA GLU A 113 8.09 -39.34 -23.40
C GLU A 113 8.61 -37.89 -23.51
N TYR A 114 8.14 -37.14 -24.53
CA TYR A 114 8.56 -35.75 -24.79
C TYR A 114 7.85 -34.70 -23.93
N ALA A 115 6.80 -35.07 -23.18
CA ALA A 115 6.06 -34.14 -22.33
C ALA A 115 6.95 -33.45 -21.28
N ARG A 116 8.02 -34.12 -20.82
CA ARG A 116 8.98 -33.54 -19.86
C ARG A 116 9.80 -32.40 -20.47
N THR A 117 10.28 -32.58 -21.70
CA THR A 117 11.03 -31.53 -22.42
C THR A 117 10.13 -30.32 -22.70
N ALA A 118 8.84 -30.56 -22.98
CA ALA A 118 7.87 -29.49 -23.16
C ALA A 118 7.68 -28.65 -21.87
N VAL A 119 7.63 -29.28 -20.68
CA VAL A 119 7.59 -28.57 -19.39
C VAL A 119 8.82 -27.66 -19.21
N VAL A 120 10.02 -28.14 -19.53
CA VAL A 120 11.24 -27.31 -19.44
C VAL A 120 11.14 -26.09 -20.35
N GLY A 121 10.64 -26.27 -21.58
CA GLY A 121 10.39 -25.16 -22.49
C GLY A 121 9.35 -24.17 -21.95
N ALA A 122 8.28 -24.66 -21.33
CA ALA A 122 7.23 -23.85 -20.71
C ALA A 122 7.80 -22.99 -19.57
N ILE A 123 8.65 -23.56 -18.71
CA ILE A 123 9.36 -22.84 -17.63
C ILE A 123 10.14 -21.65 -18.21
N THR A 124 10.91 -21.87 -19.28
CA THR A 124 11.70 -20.80 -19.92
C THR A 124 10.81 -19.70 -20.49
N ARG A 125 9.70 -20.05 -21.15
CA ARG A 125 8.78 -19.06 -21.72
C ARG A 125 8.04 -18.26 -20.64
N VAL A 126 7.57 -18.93 -19.59
CA VAL A 126 6.93 -18.26 -18.44
C VAL A 126 7.88 -17.25 -17.80
N ALA A 127 9.17 -17.59 -17.65
CA ALA A 127 10.16 -16.67 -17.07
C ALA A 127 10.44 -15.41 -17.91
N GLN A 128 10.06 -15.39 -19.20
CA GLN A 128 10.30 -14.26 -20.12
C GLN A 128 9.09 -13.33 -20.28
N THR A 129 7.95 -13.66 -19.68
CA THR A 129 6.74 -12.83 -19.70
C THR A 129 6.94 -11.52 -18.95
N THR A 130 6.10 -10.51 -19.28
CA THR A 130 6.23 -9.16 -18.70
C THR A 130 4.99 -8.67 -17.95
N SER A 131 3.87 -9.38 -18.05
CA SER A 131 2.65 -9.10 -17.28
C SER A 131 2.07 -10.37 -16.64
N ILE A 132 1.27 -10.18 -15.59
CA ILE A 132 0.61 -11.28 -14.88
C ILE A 132 -0.45 -11.95 -15.78
N GLU A 133 -1.11 -11.17 -16.62
CA GLU A 133 -2.09 -11.61 -17.60
C GLU A 133 -1.44 -12.55 -18.62
N GLU A 134 -0.28 -12.17 -19.17
CA GLU A 134 0.50 -13.01 -20.08
C GLU A 134 0.90 -14.33 -19.42
N VAL A 135 1.35 -14.30 -18.15
CA VAL A 135 1.70 -15.51 -17.38
C VAL A 135 0.50 -16.44 -17.27
N ARG A 136 -0.67 -15.92 -16.87
CA ARG A 136 -1.89 -16.71 -16.65
C ARG A 136 -2.35 -17.39 -17.94
N GLU A 137 -2.42 -16.64 -19.03
CA GLU A 137 -2.83 -17.18 -20.33
C GLU A 137 -1.83 -18.20 -20.88
N LEU A 138 -0.53 -17.89 -20.81
CA LEU A 138 0.52 -18.80 -21.27
C LEU A 138 0.52 -20.08 -20.46
N ALA A 139 0.39 -20.00 -19.14
CA ALA A 139 0.28 -21.17 -18.27
C ALA A 139 -0.88 -22.09 -18.67
N ALA A 140 -2.06 -21.52 -18.94
CA ALA A 140 -3.23 -22.29 -19.37
C ALA A 140 -2.97 -23.03 -20.69
N ARG A 141 -2.41 -22.34 -21.68
CA ARG A 141 -2.04 -22.91 -23.00
C ARG A 141 -0.99 -24.02 -22.88
N GLU A 142 0.12 -23.74 -22.23
CA GLU A 142 1.22 -24.69 -22.07
C GLU A 142 0.76 -25.96 -21.34
N ILE A 143 0.04 -25.81 -20.23
CA ILE A 143 -0.42 -26.96 -19.47
C ILE A 143 -1.43 -27.76 -20.29
N ARG A 144 -2.31 -27.12 -21.06
CA ARG A 144 -3.23 -27.85 -21.95
C ARG A 144 -2.46 -28.62 -23.03
N ASP A 145 -1.50 -27.99 -23.70
CA ASP A 145 -0.73 -28.63 -24.77
C ASP A 145 0.10 -29.82 -24.25
N ILE A 146 0.68 -29.68 -23.06
CA ILE A 146 1.49 -30.71 -22.40
C ILE A 146 0.61 -31.89 -21.94
N THR A 147 -0.54 -31.60 -21.35
CA THR A 147 -1.36 -32.61 -20.68
C THR A 147 -2.44 -33.21 -21.56
N GLY A 148 -2.89 -32.47 -22.58
CA GLY A 148 -4.01 -32.78 -23.47
C GLY A 148 -5.39 -32.81 -22.79
N PHE A 149 -5.54 -32.15 -21.63
CA PHE A 149 -6.87 -31.93 -21.05
C PHE A 149 -7.75 -31.10 -21.99
N ASP A 150 -9.08 -31.23 -21.88
CA ASP A 150 -9.99 -30.51 -22.78
C ASP A 150 -10.05 -29.03 -22.41
N ARG A 151 -9.85 -28.73 -21.12
CA ARG A 151 -9.86 -27.38 -20.54
C ARG A 151 -8.79 -27.24 -19.48
N VAL A 152 -8.14 -26.09 -19.43
CA VAL A 152 -7.24 -25.64 -18.37
C VAL A 152 -7.65 -24.23 -17.97
N MET A 153 -8.04 -24.07 -16.72
CA MET A 153 -8.43 -22.80 -16.12
C MET A 153 -7.36 -22.35 -15.14
N VAL A 154 -7.08 -21.05 -15.10
CA VAL A 154 -6.31 -20.43 -14.02
C VAL A 154 -7.28 -19.66 -13.13
N TYR A 155 -7.35 -20.10 -11.89
CA TYR A 155 -8.13 -19.49 -10.83
C TYR A 155 -7.28 -18.51 -10.03
N HIS A 156 -7.82 -17.33 -9.76
CA HIS A 156 -7.28 -16.37 -8.80
C HIS A 156 -8.18 -16.36 -7.56
N PHE A 157 -7.59 -16.40 -6.38
CA PHE A 157 -8.32 -16.19 -5.12
C PHE A 157 -8.20 -14.74 -4.69
N HIS A 158 -9.36 -14.12 -4.44
CA HIS A 158 -9.49 -12.80 -3.86
C HIS A 158 -9.39 -12.87 -2.33
N ASP A 159 -9.20 -11.72 -1.69
CA ASP A 159 -8.89 -11.65 -0.25
C ASP A 159 -10.07 -12.07 0.65
N ASP A 160 -11.30 -11.94 0.16
CA ASP A 160 -12.52 -12.45 0.80
C ASP A 160 -12.74 -13.97 0.57
N GLY A 161 -11.81 -14.62 -0.10
CA GLY A 161 -11.76 -16.07 -0.31
C GLY A 161 -12.57 -16.58 -1.49
N HIS A 162 -13.39 -15.76 -2.15
CA HIS A 162 -13.99 -16.17 -3.44
C HIS A 162 -12.89 -16.26 -4.50
N GLY A 163 -13.19 -16.87 -5.64
CA GLY A 163 -12.24 -16.85 -6.74
C GLY A 163 -12.85 -16.53 -8.09
N GLU A 164 -11.96 -16.31 -9.05
CA GLU A 164 -12.26 -15.85 -10.40
C GLU A 164 -11.43 -16.63 -11.41
N ILE A 165 -12.02 -16.95 -12.56
CA ILE A 165 -11.32 -17.57 -13.67
C ILE A 165 -10.66 -16.48 -14.51
N VAL A 166 -9.34 -16.36 -14.39
CA VAL A 166 -8.52 -15.30 -15.02
C VAL A 166 -7.82 -15.78 -16.30
N ALA A 167 -7.87 -17.08 -16.59
CA ALA A 167 -7.56 -17.64 -17.90
C ALA A 167 -8.38 -18.93 -18.11
N ASP A 168 -8.84 -19.18 -19.33
CA ASP A 168 -9.69 -20.33 -19.69
C ASP A 168 -9.35 -20.83 -21.10
N GLU A 169 -8.32 -21.67 -21.17
CA GLU A 169 -7.93 -22.35 -22.40
C GLU A 169 -8.72 -23.65 -22.52
N ARG A 170 -9.44 -23.85 -23.63
CA ARG A 170 -10.39 -24.96 -23.77
C ARG A 170 -10.59 -25.42 -25.21
N ASP A 171 -11.17 -26.60 -25.38
CA ASP A 171 -11.82 -27.01 -26.62
C ASP A 171 -12.88 -25.95 -27.03
N PRO A 172 -12.81 -25.40 -28.26
CA PRO A 172 -13.74 -24.38 -28.73
C PRO A 172 -15.23 -24.74 -28.64
N ALA A 173 -15.56 -26.03 -28.61
CA ALA A 173 -16.94 -26.51 -28.49
C ALA A 173 -17.51 -26.34 -27.06
N MET A 174 -16.68 -26.02 -26.06
CA MET A 174 -17.13 -25.87 -24.68
C MET A 174 -17.46 -24.41 -24.31
N GLU A 175 -18.42 -24.24 -23.41
CA GLU A 175 -18.83 -22.92 -22.91
C GLU A 175 -17.67 -22.16 -22.22
N PRO A 176 -17.42 -20.88 -22.54
CA PRO A 176 -16.37 -20.09 -21.90
C PRO A 176 -16.70 -19.78 -20.44
N TYR A 177 -15.71 -19.92 -19.56
CA TYR A 177 -15.83 -19.52 -18.14
C TYR A 177 -14.93 -18.34 -17.75
N LEU A 178 -14.19 -17.75 -18.69
CA LEU A 178 -13.35 -16.57 -18.43
C LEU A 178 -14.13 -15.43 -17.78
N GLY A 179 -13.60 -14.87 -16.69
CA GLY A 179 -14.19 -13.77 -15.91
C GLY A 179 -15.35 -14.19 -15.00
N LEU A 180 -15.67 -15.49 -14.91
CA LEU A 180 -16.68 -15.98 -13.98
C LEU A 180 -16.10 -16.21 -12.58
N HIS A 181 -16.86 -15.79 -11.58
CA HIS A 181 -16.54 -15.96 -10.16
C HIS A 181 -17.16 -17.24 -9.59
N PHE A 182 -16.51 -17.79 -8.57
CA PHE A 182 -17.00 -18.93 -7.79
C PHE A 182 -16.92 -18.63 -6.28
N PRO A 183 -17.91 -19.11 -5.51
CA PRO A 183 -18.03 -18.82 -4.09
C PRO A 183 -16.96 -19.55 -3.29
N SER A 184 -16.68 -19.06 -2.08
CA SER A 184 -15.63 -19.64 -1.23
C SER A 184 -15.96 -21.07 -0.77
N SER A 185 -17.24 -21.44 -0.63
CA SER A 185 -17.68 -22.80 -0.27
C SER A 185 -17.38 -23.87 -1.30
N ASP A 186 -17.16 -23.53 -2.58
CA ASP A 186 -16.78 -24.51 -3.59
C ASP A 186 -15.42 -25.13 -3.30
N ILE A 187 -14.55 -24.40 -2.58
CA ILE A 187 -13.27 -24.89 -2.07
C ILE A 187 -13.14 -24.50 -0.59
N PRO A 188 -13.61 -25.35 0.33
CA PRO A 188 -13.67 -25.00 1.76
C PRO A 188 -12.26 -24.86 2.38
N PRO A 189 -12.12 -24.15 3.52
CA PRO A 189 -10.84 -23.87 4.17
C PRO A 189 -9.97 -25.12 4.41
N GLN A 190 -10.57 -26.23 4.82
CA GLN A 190 -9.86 -27.50 5.01
C GLN A 190 -9.24 -28.08 3.73
N ALA A 191 -9.93 -27.90 2.59
CA ALA A 191 -9.42 -28.31 1.29
C ALA A 191 -8.28 -27.38 0.85
N ARG A 192 -8.42 -26.06 1.07
CA ARG A 192 -7.33 -25.09 0.81
C ARG A 192 -6.07 -25.39 1.62
N ALA A 193 -6.23 -25.77 2.88
CA ALA A 193 -5.09 -26.18 3.72
C ALA A 193 -4.34 -27.38 3.11
N LEU A 194 -5.07 -28.37 2.57
CA LEU A 194 -4.45 -29.49 1.84
C LEU A 194 -3.77 -29.06 0.55
N TYR A 195 -4.36 -28.12 -0.19
CA TYR A 195 -3.76 -27.60 -1.42
C TYR A 195 -2.49 -26.78 -1.19
N ILE A 196 -2.32 -26.21 0.01
CA ILE A 196 -1.07 -25.55 0.41
C ILE A 196 0.01 -26.60 0.69
N SER A 197 -0.32 -27.71 1.37
CA SER A 197 0.66 -28.76 1.70
C SER A 197 0.98 -29.69 0.52
N LYS A 198 0.02 -29.92 -0.38
CA LYS A 198 0.13 -30.81 -1.54
C LYS A 198 -0.23 -30.05 -2.82
N ILE A 199 0.79 -29.72 -3.61
CA ILE A 199 0.67 -28.82 -4.78
C ILE A 199 -0.18 -29.46 -5.89
N GLY A 200 0.07 -30.71 -6.25
CA GLY A 200 -0.69 -31.42 -7.29
C GLY A 200 -1.77 -32.33 -6.73
N ARG A 201 -2.93 -32.36 -7.40
CA ARG A 201 -4.01 -33.30 -7.08
C ARG A 201 -4.69 -33.82 -8.35
N MET A 202 -4.67 -35.14 -8.55
CA MET A 202 -5.33 -35.80 -9.68
C MET A 202 -6.56 -36.59 -9.24
N ILE A 203 -7.65 -36.42 -9.99
CA ILE A 203 -8.85 -37.23 -9.88
C ILE A 203 -8.99 -37.97 -11.21
N ALA A 204 -8.60 -39.25 -11.22
CA ALA A 204 -8.50 -40.04 -12.44
C ALA A 204 -9.88 -40.37 -13.05
N SER A 205 -10.88 -40.54 -12.19
CA SER A 205 -12.26 -40.83 -12.57
C SER A 205 -13.22 -40.24 -11.54
N THR A 206 -14.29 -39.62 -12.02
CA THR A 206 -15.40 -39.16 -11.17
C THR A 206 -16.48 -40.23 -10.95
N THR A 207 -16.36 -41.39 -11.58
CA THR A 207 -17.36 -42.47 -11.53
C THR A 207 -16.85 -43.76 -10.90
N ALA A 208 -15.54 -43.99 -10.91
CA ALA A 208 -14.93 -45.15 -10.25
C ALA A 208 -15.15 -45.08 -8.73
N PRO A 209 -15.56 -46.18 -8.08
CA PRO A 209 -15.68 -46.24 -6.63
C PRO A 209 -14.29 -46.16 -5.97
N GLY A 210 -14.24 -45.58 -4.77
CA GLY A 210 -13.07 -45.67 -3.92
C GLY A 210 -12.81 -47.12 -3.49
N ILE A 211 -11.53 -47.48 -3.36
CA ILE A 211 -11.08 -48.77 -2.85
C ILE A 211 -10.80 -48.63 -1.36
N PRO A 212 -11.52 -49.36 -0.49
CA PRO A 212 -11.31 -49.34 0.95
C PRO A 212 -9.88 -49.72 1.34
N LEU A 213 -9.40 -49.11 2.42
CA LEU A 213 -8.23 -49.57 3.14
C LEU A 213 -8.64 -50.60 4.20
N LEU A 214 -7.83 -51.64 4.34
CA LEU A 214 -7.97 -52.70 5.33
C LEU A 214 -6.80 -52.56 6.31
N ALA A 215 -7.11 -52.34 7.59
CA ALA A 215 -6.12 -52.24 8.66
C ALA A 215 -6.04 -53.57 9.43
N LEU A 216 -4.82 -54.00 9.75
CA LEU A 216 -4.57 -55.20 10.57
C LEU A 216 -5.03 -55.00 12.03
N ALA A 217 -4.89 -53.77 12.54
CA ALA A 217 -5.38 -53.32 13.83
C ALA A 217 -5.76 -51.83 13.76
N GLY A 218 -6.78 -51.40 14.52
CA GLY A 218 -7.30 -50.02 14.50
C GLY A 218 -8.34 -49.77 13.40
N ASP A 219 -8.67 -48.50 13.16
CA ASP A 219 -9.54 -48.08 12.05
C ASP A 219 -8.70 -47.57 10.88
N ALA A 220 -9.06 -47.95 9.66
CA ALA A 220 -8.43 -47.44 8.45
C ALA A 220 -8.66 -45.92 8.27
N HIS A 221 -9.64 -45.34 8.95
CA HIS A 221 -9.90 -43.90 9.04
C HIS A 221 -8.96 -43.18 10.02
N ASP A 222 -8.05 -43.88 10.67
CA ASP A 222 -6.98 -43.26 11.47
C ASP A 222 -5.76 -42.89 10.61
N VAL A 223 -5.68 -43.37 9.36
CA VAL A 223 -4.54 -43.15 8.47
C VAL A 223 -4.67 -41.82 7.73
N ASP A 224 -3.78 -40.86 8.03
CA ASP A 224 -3.71 -39.60 7.29
C ASP A 224 -3.14 -39.83 5.87
N LEU A 225 -3.96 -39.58 4.86
CA LEU A 225 -3.61 -39.70 3.45
C LEU A 225 -3.37 -38.35 2.78
N SER A 226 -3.18 -37.27 3.56
CA SER A 226 -3.05 -35.89 3.04
C SER A 226 -2.00 -35.74 1.93
N ASN A 227 -0.89 -36.48 2.04
CA ASN A 227 0.22 -36.45 1.08
C ASN A 227 0.14 -37.53 -0.01
N ALA A 228 -0.77 -38.48 0.11
CA ALA A 228 -0.92 -39.61 -0.81
C ALA A 228 -1.53 -39.17 -2.15
N GLU A 229 -0.93 -39.59 -3.27
CA GLU A 229 -1.46 -39.37 -4.62
C GLU A 229 -2.79 -40.08 -4.84
N LEU A 230 -2.90 -41.28 -4.28
CA LEU A 230 -4.04 -42.16 -4.47
C LEU A 230 -5.19 -41.85 -3.52
N ARG A 231 -5.08 -40.88 -2.60
CA ARG A 231 -6.17 -40.55 -1.65
C ARG A 231 -7.53 -40.43 -2.35
N SER A 232 -8.56 -41.03 -1.75
CA SER A 232 -9.94 -40.89 -2.22
C SER A 232 -10.45 -39.44 -2.19
N VAL A 233 -11.52 -39.20 -2.93
CA VAL A 233 -12.15 -37.87 -3.06
C VAL A 233 -13.50 -37.88 -2.35
N SER A 234 -13.86 -36.75 -1.76
CA SER A 234 -15.21 -36.49 -1.24
C SER A 234 -16.29 -36.87 -2.28
N PRO A 235 -17.31 -37.67 -1.92
CA PRO A 235 -18.43 -37.97 -2.79
C PRO A 235 -19.16 -36.71 -3.27
N TYR A 236 -19.21 -35.65 -2.45
CA TYR A 236 -19.81 -34.36 -2.81
C TYR A 236 -19.00 -33.68 -3.92
N HIS A 237 -17.67 -33.70 -3.82
CA HIS A 237 -16.81 -33.14 -4.87
C HIS A 237 -16.87 -33.96 -6.16
N LEU A 238 -16.93 -35.29 -6.09
CA LEU A 238 -17.14 -36.13 -7.27
C LEU A 238 -18.46 -35.80 -7.97
N GLN A 239 -19.53 -35.60 -7.21
CA GLN A 239 -20.81 -35.17 -7.76
C GLN A 239 -20.76 -33.77 -8.38
N PHE A 240 -20.08 -32.81 -7.73
CA PHE A 240 -19.86 -31.46 -8.25
C PHE A 240 -19.20 -31.49 -9.64
N MET A 241 -18.14 -32.28 -9.78
CA MET A 241 -17.43 -32.43 -11.05
C MET A 241 -18.30 -33.07 -12.13
N ARG A 242 -19.10 -34.08 -11.78
CA ARG A 242 -20.07 -34.70 -12.71
C ARG A 242 -21.12 -33.69 -13.18
N ASN A 243 -21.62 -32.83 -12.29
CA ASN A 243 -22.56 -31.78 -12.66
C ASN A 243 -21.93 -30.76 -13.64
N MET A 244 -20.61 -30.55 -13.58
CA MET A 244 -19.85 -29.76 -14.56
C MET A 244 -19.45 -30.53 -15.84
N GLY A 245 -19.86 -31.80 -15.99
CA GLY A 245 -19.51 -32.62 -17.15
C GLY A 245 -18.04 -33.09 -17.18
N GLN A 246 -17.39 -33.19 -16.02
CA GLN A 246 -15.98 -33.56 -15.90
C GLN A 246 -15.84 -35.03 -15.45
N ALA A 247 -15.15 -35.84 -16.25
CA ALA A 247 -14.86 -37.23 -15.94
C ALA A 247 -13.53 -37.41 -15.20
N SER A 248 -12.57 -36.51 -15.41
CA SER A 248 -11.30 -36.46 -14.68
C SER A 248 -10.78 -35.04 -14.56
N THR A 249 -9.97 -34.79 -13.53
CA THR A 249 -9.30 -33.50 -13.33
C THR A 249 -7.88 -33.65 -12.81
N PHE A 250 -7.11 -32.60 -13.02
CA PHE A 250 -5.82 -32.40 -12.38
C PHE A 250 -5.67 -30.94 -11.97
N SER A 251 -5.40 -30.67 -10.70
CA SER A 251 -5.22 -29.32 -10.18
C SER A 251 -3.80 -29.12 -9.65
N LEU A 252 -3.29 -27.91 -9.84
CA LEU A 252 -1.99 -27.43 -9.37
C LEU A 252 -2.18 -26.16 -8.55
N SER A 253 -1.75 -26.18 -7.31
CA SER A 253 -1.80 -25.01 -6.42
C SER A 253 -0.76 -23.97 -6.81
N LEU A 254 -1.16 -22.69 -6.83
CA LEU A 254 -0.25 -21.56 -6.91
C LEU A 254 -0.09 -20.99 -5.49
N VAL A 255 1.06 -21.28 -4.88
CA VAL A 255 1.35 -20.91 -3.50
C VAL A 255 2.47 -19.88 -3.47
N ASP A 256 2.27 -18.80 -2.74
CA ASP A 256 3.26 -17.75 -2.50
C ASP A 256 3.33 -17.45 -1.00
N GLN A 257 4.54 -17.54 -0.42
CA GLN A 257 4.79 -17.35 1.02
C GLN A 257 3.82 -18.12 1.95
N GLY A 258 3.47 -19.35 1.59
CA GLY A 258 2.54 -20.19 2.38
C GLY A 258 1.05 -19.85 2.21
N ARG A 259 0.71 -18.89 1.33
CA ARG A 259 -0.67 -18.54 0.98
C ARG A 259 -1.04 -19.09 -0.38
N LEU A 260 -2.23 -19.67 -0.50
CA LEU A 260 -2.81 -20.10 -1.77
C LEU A 260 -3.33 -18.87 -2.54
N ILE A 261 -2.58 -18.41 -3.54
CA ILE A 261 -2.91 -17.20 -4.34
C ILE A 261 -3.74 -17.50 -5.59
N GLY A 262 -3.80 -18.78 -5.96
CA GLY A 262 -4.55 -19.26 -7.10
C GLY A 262 -4.42 -20.78 -7.26
N MET A 263 -5.00 -21.29 -8.34
CA MET A 263 -4.92 -22.70 -8.70
C MET A 263 -5.06 -22.85 -10.21
N ILE A 264 -4.35 -23.79 -10.82
CA ILE A 264 -4.55 -24.18 -12.21
C ILE A 264 -5.32 -25.49 -12.21
N THR A 265 -6.46 -25.55 -12.88
CA THR A 265 -7.31 -26.74 -12.89
C THR A 265 -7.56 -27.19 -14.31
N CYS A 266 -7.22 -28.44 -14.55
CA CYS A 266 -7.41 -29.15 -15.80
C CYS A 266 -8.64 -30.03 -15.70
N ALA A 267 -9.48 -30.06 -16.74
CA ALA A 267 -10.70 -30.87 -16.80
C ALA A 267 -10.84 -31.58 -18.14
N HIS A 268 -11.30 -32.83 -18.10
CA HIS A 268 -11.51 -33.68 -19.28
C HIS A 268 -12.89 -34.32 -19.26
N ARG A 269 -13.48 -34.49 -20.44
CA ARG A 269 -14.79 -35.15 -20.62
C ARG A 269 -14.72 -36.67 -20.48
N THR A 270 -13.54 -37.27 -20.64
CA THR A 270 -13.30 -38.71 -20.46
C THR A 270 -12.23 -38.96 -19.40
N GLU A 271 -12.17 -40.17 -18.87
CA GLU A 271 -11.12 -40.54 -17.91
C GLU A 271 -9.73 -40.30 -18.52
N ARG A 272 -8.85 -39.69 -17.73
CA ARG A 272 -7.48 -39.35 -18.16
C ARG A 272 -6.55 -39.43 -16.97
N ARG A 273 -5.43 -40.13 -17.15
CA ARG A 273 -4.38 -40.27 -16.14
C ARG A 273 -3.09 -39.64 -16.65
N LEU A 274 -2.36 -38.99 -15.75
CA LEU A 274 -1.03 -38.45 -16.02
C LEU A 274 0.03 -39.33 -15.35
N PRO A 275 1.16 -39.63 -16.02
CA PRO A 275 2.32 -40.26 -15.37
C PRO A 275 2.77 -39.46 -14.14
N VAL A 276 3.23 -40.13 -13.08
CA VAL A 276 3.66 -39.48 -11.82
C VAL A 276 4.77 -38.45 -12.09
N LEU A 277 5.78 -38.82 -12.88
CA LEU A 277 6.87 -37.91 -13.25
C LEU A 277 6.40 -36.64 -13.96
N LEU A 278 5.35 -36.74 -14.79
CA LEU A 278 4.78 -35.56 -15.45
C LEU A 278 4.05 -34.68 -14.44
N ARG A 279 3.31 -35.26 -13.49
CA ARG A 279 2.68 -34.50 -12.40
C ARG A 279 3.73 -33.72 -11.60
N ARG A 280 4.86 -34.34 -11.25
CA ARG A 280 5.98 -33.66 -10.56
C ARG A 280 6.58 -32.52 -11.37
N ALA A 281 6.80 -32.73 -12.67
CA ALA A 281 7.29 -31.67 -13.55
C ALA A 281 6.31 -30.48 -13.61
N LEU A 282 5.00 -30.75 -13.66
CA LEU A 282 3.96 -29.73 -13.66
C LEU A 282 3.85 -29.00 -12.31
N GLU A 283 4.08 -29.68 -11.18
CA GLU A 283 4.19 -29.05 -9.86
C GLU A 283 5.36 -28.05 -9.82
N VAL A 284 6.51 -28.39 -10.42
CA VAL A 284 7.65 -27.46 -10.56
C VAL A 284 7.27 -26.26 -11.43
N LEU A 285 6.59 -26.48 -12.56
CA LEU A 285 6.09 -25.40 -13.41
C LEU A 285 5.11 -24.50 -12.66
N ALA A 286 4.20 -25.06 -11.87
CA ALA A 286 3.26 -24.28 -11.04
C ALA A 286 4.00 -23.41 -10.01
N GLY A 287 5.04 -23.96 -9.37
CA GLY A 287 5.93 -23.18 -8.49
C GLY A 287 6.62 -22.03 -9.24
N GLN A 288 7.13 -22.28 -10.45
CA GLN A 288 7.73 -21.24 -11.28
C GLN A 288 6.71 -20.14 -11.65
N ILE A 289 5.49 -20.51 -12.02
CA ILE A 289 4.40 -19.58 -12.34
C ILE A 289 4.08 -18.70 -11.13
N ALA A 290 3.90 -19.31 -9.95
CA ALA A 290 3.62 -18.58 -8.71
C ALA A 290 4.74 -17.59 -8.38
N MET A 291 6.01 -18.02 -8.48
CA MET A 291 7.18 -17.17 -8.24
C MET A 291 7.28 -16.01 -9.24
N GLN A 292 7.03 -16.26 -10.53
CA GLN A 292 7.04 -15.20 -11.55
C GLN A 292 5.96 -14.15 -11.28
N MET A 293 4.74 -14.58 -10.97
CA MET A 293 3.65 -13.67 -10.60
C MET A 293 3.97 -12.87 -9.33
N ALA A 294 4.54 -13.51 -8.30
CA ALA A 294 4.95 -12.84 -7.06
C ALA A 294 6.03 -11.78 -7.32
N SER A 295 7.04 -12.11 -8.13
CA SER A 295 8.10 -11.17 -8.54
C SER A 295 7.53 -9.96 -9.27
N MET A 296 6.63 -10.16 -10.23
CA MET A 296 5.98 -9.07 -10.96
C MET A 296 5.15 -8.17 -10.04
N ARG A 297 4.40 -8.74 -9.10
CA ARG A 297 3.63 -7.96 -8.11
C ARG A 297 4.52 -7.09 -7.25
N GLU A 298 5.65 -7.63 -6.77
CA GLU A 298 6.57 -6.86 -5.93
C GLU A 298 7.25 -5.74 -6.73
N ILE A 299 7.64 -6.00 -7.99
CA ILE A 299 8.19 -4.96 -8.87
C ILE A 299 7.17 -3.85 -9.11
N ALA A 300 5.91 -4.20 -9.40
CA ALA A 300 4.84 -3.22 -9.58
C ALA A 300 4.60 -2.41 -8.30
N ARG A 301 4.59 -3.06 -7.13
CA ARG A 301 4.44 -2.41 -5.83
C ARG A 301 5.57 -1.41 -5.56
N LEU A 302 6.82 -1.82 -5.77
CA LEU A 302 7.98 -0.95 -5.56
C LEU A 302 7.98 0.26 -6.51
N ARG A 303 7.62 0.07 -7.79
CA ARG A 303 7.48 1.17 -8.76
C ARG A 303 6.41 2.15 -8.32
N HIS A 304 5.24 1.64 -7.93
CA HIS A 304 4.14 2.45 -7.45
C HIS A 304 4.53 3.26 -6.21
N MET A 305 5.23 2.66 -5.25
CA MET A 305 5.73 3.37 -4.06
C MET A 305 6.66 4.54 -4.39
N VAL A 306 7.54 4.38 -5.40
CA VAL A 306 8.42 5.47 -5.86
C VAL A 306 7.60 6.60 -6.50
N GLU A 307 6.67 6.25 -7.40
CA GLU A 307 5.80 7.21 -8.08
C GLU A 307 4.95 8.03 -7.10
N VAL A 308 4.31 7.36 -6.13
CA VAL A 308 3.51 8.00 -5.08
C VAL A 308 4.38 8.96 -4.26
N ARG A 309 5.60 8.57 -3.92
CA ARG A 309 6.54 9.42 -3.16
C ARG A 309 6.95 10.67 -3.95
N GLU A 310 7.22 10.52 -5.24
CA GLU A 310 7.56 11.66 -6.11
C GLU A 310 6.39 12.64 -6.22
N ARG A 311 5.19 12.14 -6.54
CA ARG A 311 3.95 12.96 -6.61
C ARG A 311 3.66 13.68 -5.30
N ARG A 312 3.87 13.01 -4.15
CA ARG A 312 3.69 13.61 -2.83
C ARG A 312 4.71 14.73 -2.57
N SER A 313 5.97 14.52 -2.93
CA SER A 313 7.00 15.57 -2.82
C SER A 313 6.66 16.79 -3.68
N GLU A 314 6.17 16.57 -4.91
CA GLU A 314 5.73 17.64 -5.80
C GLU A 314 4.51 18.39 -5.26
N LEU A 315 3.55 17.68 -4.65
CA LEU A 315 2.36 18.27 -4.03
C LEU A 315 2.70 19.16 -2.82
N LEU A 316 3.65 18.73 -1.97
CA LEU A 316 3.99 19.45 -0.75
C LEU A 316 5.00 20.59 -0.96
N ALA A 317 5.81 20.55 -2.02
CA ALA A 317 6.84 21.57 -2.26
C ALA A 317 6.30 23.01 -2.33
N PRO A 318 5.16 23.32 -2.99
CA PRO A 318 4.62 24.67 -3.04
C PRO A 318 4.17 25.24 -1.68
N LEU A 319 3.93 24.41 -0.67
CA LEU A 319 3.43 24.86 0.64
C LEU A 319 4.41 25.78 1.39
N TYR A 320 5.71 25.62 1.14
CA TYR A 320 6.74 26.45 1.77
C TYR A 320 6.77 27.89 1.22
N GLY A 321 6.19 28.15 0.04
CA GLY A 321 6.20 29.46 -0.59
C GLY A 321 4.82 30.06 -0.89
N SER A 322 3.74 29.27 -0.82
CA SER A 322 2.38 29.74 -1.12
C SER A 322 1.70 30.35 0.11
N ASP A 323 1.01 31.48 -0.06
CA ASP A 323 0.14 32.04 0.97
C ASP A 323 -1.24 31.37 1.02
N ASP A 324 -1.69 30.76 -0.07
CA ASP A 324 -2.93 29.98 -0.13
C ASP A 324 -2.60 28.48 -0.19
N ILE A 325 -2.66 27.84 0.98
CA ILE A 325 -2.45 26.40 1.15
C ILE A 325 -3.49 25.61 0.36
N HIS A 326 -4.74 26.06 0.34
CA HIS A 326 -5.81 25.34 -0.35
C HIS A 326 -5.61 25.37 -1.86
N ALA A 327 -5.17 26.50 -2.43
CA ALA A 327 -4.82 26.60 -3.84
C ALA A 327 -3.62 25.70 -4.20
N ALA A 328 -2.61 25.63 -3.33
CA ALA A 328 -1.46 24.74 -3.55
C ALA A 328 -1.86 23.26 -3.59
N LEU A 329 -2.76 22.83 -2.70
CA LEU A 329 -3.21 21.43 -2.61
C LEU A 329 -4.20 21.04 -3.72
N LEU A 330 -5.03 21.99 -4.20
CA LEU A 330 -6.15 21.68 -5.11
C LEU A 330 -5.96 22.20 -6.55
N GLY A 331 -4.99 23.07 -6.81
CA GLY A 331 -4.83 23.74 -8.11
C GLY A 331 -3.40 23.78 -8.64
N GLY A 332 -2.45 23.10 -7.99
CA GLY A 332 -1.07 22.96 -8.48
C GLY A 332 -0.93 22.01 -9.68
N SER A 333 0.31 21.76 -10.09
CA SER A 333 0.63 20.76 -11.14
C SER A 333 0.40 19.32 -10.69
N SER A 334 0.43 19.09 -9.38
CA SER A 334 0.05 17.85 -8.70
C SER A 334 -0.96 18.24 -7.62
N THR A 335 -2.09 17.56 -7.56
CA THR A 335 -3.18 17.83 -6.61
C THR A 335 -3.37 16.67 -5.64
N VAL A 336 -4.09 16.92 -4.55
CA VAL A 336 -4.43 15.85 -3.59
C VAL A 336 -5.20 14.70 -4.26
N LEU A 337 -6.02 14.96 -5.28
CA LEU A 337 -6.77 13.93 -6.01
C LEU A 337 -5.88 13.08 -6.95
N ASP A 338 -4.74 13.61 -7.40
CA ASP A 338 -3.77 12.85 -8.21
C ASP A 338 -3.00 11.81 -7.39
N LEU A 339 -2.88 12.07 -6.08
CA LEU A 339 -2.26 11.17 -5.11
C LEU A 339 -3.29 10.23 -4.46
N VAL A 340 -4.50 10.73 -4.19
CA VAL A 340 -5.60 9.98 -3.57
C VAL A 340 -6.80 10.02 -4.53
N PRO A 341 -6.88 9.08 -5.50
CA PRO A 341 -7.95 9.07 -6.48
C PRO A 341 -9.33 8.94 -5.82
N ALA A 342 -10.16 9.95 -5.99
CA ALA A 342 -11.52 10.03 -5.46
C ALA A 342 -12.37 10.91 -6.37
N ASP A 343 -13.70 10.82 -6.25
CA ASP A 343 -14.61 11.64 -7.04
C ASP A 343 -14.63 13.09 -6.54
N GLY A 344 -14.33 13.29 -5.25
CA GLY A 344 -14.11 14.62 -4.68
C GLY A 344 -13.33 14.60 -3.37
N VAL A 345 -12.84 15.78 -2.99
CA VAL A 345 -12.11 16.02 -1.74
C VAL A 345 -12.52 17.34 -1.11
N LEU A 346 -12.67 17.36 0.21
CA LEU A 346 -12.75 18.55 1.04
C LEU A 346 -11.46 18.68 1.87
N VAL A 347 -10.79 19.81 1.74
CA VAL A 347 -9.61 20.17 2.53
C VAL A 347 -10.03 21.20 3.57
N ARG A 348 -9.82 20.89 4.85
CA ARG A 348 -10.12 21.78 5.98
C ARG A 348 -8.86 22.06 6.79
N ILE A 349 -8.33 23.28 6.68
CA ILE A 349 -7.08 23.74 7.30
C ILE A 349 -7.27 25.20 7.74
N GLY A 350 -6.77 25.56 8.91
CA GLY A 350 -6.80 26.94 9.42
C GLY A 350 -8.22 27.50 9.58
N GLY A 351 -9.19 26.65 9.93
CA GLY A 351 -10.61 27.02 10.09
C GLY A 351 -11.35 27.33 8.77
N THR A 352 -10.70 27.20 7.63
CA THR A 352 -11.30 27.38 6.30
C THR A 352 -11.44 26.05 5.59
N SER A 353 -12.36 25.96 4.62
CA SER A 353 -12.58 24.72 3.87
C SER A 353 -12.70 25.01 2.38
N ARG A 354 -12.01 24.20 1.56
CA ARG A 354 -12.09 24.25 0.10
C ARG A 354 -12.31 22.85 -0.44
N ALA A 355 -13.10 22.75 -1.51
CA ALA A 355 -13.48 21.49 -2.11
C ALA A 355 -13.01 21.43 -3.57
N ALA A 356 -12.76 20.22 -4.06
CA ALA A 356 -12.54 19.91 -5.47
C ALA A 356 -13.26 18.60 -5.84
N GLY A 357 -13.74 18.51 -7.09
CA GLY A 357 -14.53 17.37 -7.56
C GLY A 357 -15.97 17.35 -7.03
N GLU A 358 -16.56 16.16 -6.97
CA GLU A 358 -17.93 15.92 -6.48
C GLU A 358 -17.94 15.81 -4.95
N VAL A 359 -18.36 16.89 -4.29
CA VAL A 359 -18.37 16.99 -2.83
C VAL A 359 -19.79 17.30 -2.33
N PRO A 360 -20.29 16.58 -1.31
CA PRO A 360 -21.57 16.89 -0.68
C PRO A 360 -21.62 18.31 -0.10
N PRO A 361 -22.82 18.85 0.20
CA PRO A 361 -22.94 20.16 0.82
C PRO A 361 -22.10 20.28 2.11
N LEU A 362 -21.32 21.36 2.24
CA LEU A 362 -20.36 21.55 3.34
C LEU A 362 -20.99 21.33 4.73
N GLY A 363 -22.19 21.86 4.96
CA GLY A 363 -22.89 21.69 6.23
C GLY A 363 -23.20 20.24 6.60
N SER A 364 -23.40 19.35 5.62
CA SER A 364 -23.55 17.91 5.86
C SER A 364 -22.22 17.26 6.22
N VAL A 365 -21.14 17.61 5.51
CA VAL A 365 -19.80 17.08 5.78
C VAL A 365 -19.34 17.45 7.19
N LEU A 366 -19.55 18.70 7.61
CA LEU A 366 -19.17 19.14 8.96
C LEU A 366 -19.90 18.36 10.07
N ARG A 367 -21.20 18.08 9.90
CA ARG A 367 -21.95 17.23 10.85
C ARG A 367 -21.44 15.80 10.90
N VAL A 368 -20.94 15.27 9.78
CA VAL A 368 -20.32 13.94 9.75
C VAL A 368 -19.00 13.96 10.51
N LEU A 369 -18.15 14.97 10.29
CA LEU A 369 -16.88 15.12 11.03
C LEU A 369 -17.11 15.27 12.54
N GLU A 370 -18.11 16.06 12.95
CA GLU A 370 -18.50 16.19 14.36
C GLU A 370 -18.90 14.85 14.98
N ARG A 371 -19.65 14.01 14.25
CA ARG A 371 -20.06 12.68 14.73
C ARG A 371 -18.93 11.66 14.78
N LEU A 372 -17.92 11.82 13.92
CA LEU A 372 -16.73 10.97 13.92
C LEU A 372 -15.73 11.37 15.01
N GLY A 373 -15.87 12.56 15.60
CA GLY A 373 -15.06 12.99 16.75
C GLY A 373 -13.58 13.20 16.43
N GLY A 374 -13.24 13.56 15.19
CA GLY A 374 -11.86 13.85 14.76
C GLY A 374 -11.01 12.62 14.44
N GLY A 375 -11.54 11.40 14.55
CA GLY A 375 -10.82 10.18 14.19
C GLY A 375 -10.70 9.97 12.68
N SER A 376 -9.73 9.14 12.27
CA SER A 376 -9.68 8.60 10.92
C SER A 376 -10.86 7.65 10.69
N PHE A 377 -11.35 7.63 9.46
CA PHE A 377 -12.48 6.79 9.09
C PHE A 377 -12.33 6.34 7.64
N VAL A 378 -12.65 5.08 7.35
CA VAL A 378 -12.66 4.53 6.00
C VAL A 378 -13.88 3.65 5.84
N SER A 379 -14.58 3.81 4.73
CA SER A 379 -15.72 2.99 4.34
C SER A 379 -15.83 2.95 2.82
N GLU A 380 -16.14 1.78 2.27
CA GLU A 380 -16.45 1.57 0.85
C GLU A 380 -17.96 1.41 0.62
N SER A 381 -18.73 1.32 1.71
CA SER A 381 -20.17 1.08 1.71
C SER A 381 -20.81 1.82 2.89
N LEU A 382 -20.82 3.15 2.82
CA LEU A 382 -21.25 4.00 3.93
C LEU A 382 -22.67 3.68 4.40
N VAL A 383 -23.55 3.26 3.49
CA VAL A 383 -24.92 2.83 3.78
C VAL A 383 -25.00 1.60 4.67
N THR A 384 -24.02 0.69 4.56
CA THR A 384 -23.91 -0.53 5.37
C THR A 384 -23.17 -0.25 6.67
N ASP A 385 -22.01 0.39 6.57
CA ASP A 385 -21.06 0.51 7.68
C ASP A 385 -21.54 1.55 8.71
N ARG A 386 -22.11 2.67 8.23
CA ARG A 386 -22.61 3.78 9.06
C ARG A 386 -23.88 4.41 8.47
N PRO A 387 -25.04 3.72 8.54
CA PRO A 387 -26.28 4.17 7.91
C PRO A 387 -26.73 5.58 8.34
N GLU A 388 -26.41 5.98 9.57
CA GLU A 388 -26.71 7.31 10.11
C GLU A 388 -25.84 8.42 9.52
N LEU A 389 -24.64 8.11 9.01
CA LEU A 389 -23.79 9.03 8.26
C LEU A 389 -24.19 9.08 6.80
N ALA A 390 -24.54 7.93 6.19
CA ALA A 390 -25.03 7.85 4.81
C ALA A 390 -26.25 8.75 4.56
N ARG A 391 -27.16 8.86 5.54
CA ARG A 391 -28.33 9.77 5.44
C ARG A 391 -27.94 11.25 5.34
N LEU A 392 -26.77 11.64 5.83
CA LEU A 392 -26.27 13.02 5.76
C LEU A 392 -25.55 13.30 4.44
N LEU A 393 -25.00 12.26 3.79
CA LEU A 393 -24.20 12.34 2.56
C LEU A 393 -24.88 11.55 1.42
N PRO A 394 -26.05 11.98 0.92
CA PRO A 394 -26.71 11.29 -0.18
C PRO A 394 -25.81 11.28 -1.43
N GLY A 395 -25.70 10.11 -2.07
CA GLY A 395 -24.85 9.91 -3.25
C GLY A 395 -23.42 9.47 -2.96
N VAL A 396 -22.98 9.48 -1.69
CA VAL A 396 -21.66 8.98 -1.28
C VAL A 396 -21.76 7.51 -0.87
N ALA A 397 -21.01 6.65 -1.56
CA ALA A 397 -20.85 5.25 -1.18
C ALA A 397 -19.54 5.01 -0.42
N GLY A 398 -18.45 5.69 -0.81
CA GLY A 398 -17.15 5.59 -0.16
C GLY A 398 -16.77 6.87 0.56
N LEU A 399 -16.26 6.76 1.79
CA LEU A 399 -15.79 7.89 2.60
C LEU A 399 -14.42 7.56 3.21
N LEU A 400 -13.44 8.45 3.03
CA LEU A 400 -12.13 8.38 3.67
C LEU A 400 -11.84 9.71 4.36
N VAL A 401 -11.60 9.67 5.67
CA VAL A 401 -11.27 10.83 6.52
C VAL A 401 -9.86 10.66 7.05
N VAL A 402 -9.00 11.62 6.73
CA VAL A 402 -7.63 11.71 7.23
C VAL A 402 -7.53 12.96 8.10
N PRO A 403 -7.54 12.83 9.44
CA PRO A 403 -7.34 13.96 10.33
C PRO A 403 -5.90 14.47 10.22
N LEU A 404 -5.75 15.79 10.24
CA LEU A 404 -4.45 16.48 10.30
C LEU A 404 -4.14 16.91 11.73
N THR A 405 -5.15 17.39 12.46
CA THR A 405 -5.02 17.79 13.87
C THR A 405 -6.30 17.49 14.64
N ASP A 406 -6.19 17.43 15.97
CA ASP A 406 -7.35 17.27 16.87
C ASP A 406 -8.29 18.48 16.86
N ALA A 407 -7.89 19.60 16.23
CA ALA A 407 -8.69 20.81 16.08
C ALA A 407 -9.72 20.71 14.93
N GLY A 408 -9.92 19.52 14.37
CA GLY A 408 -10.88 19.25 13.30
C GLY A 408 -10.37 19.66 11.92
N GLU A 409 -9.05 19.76 11.74
CA GLU A 409 -8.44 19.85 10.42
C GLU A 409 -8.34 18.45 9.80
N ALA A 410 -8.72 18.32 8.53
CA ALA A 410 -8.81 17.03 7.88
C ALA A 410 -8.79 17.16 6.36
N LEU A 411 -8.36 16.08 5.71
CA LEU A 411 -8.66 15.77 4.32
C LEU A 411 -9.82 14.77 4.30
N VAL A 412 -10.87 15.06 3.54
CA VAL A 412 -12.07 14.21 3.45
C VAL A 412 -12.33 13.87 2.00
N PHE A 413 -12.25 12.60 1.66
CA PHE A 413 -12.41 12.08 0.31
C PHE A 413 -13.74 11.36 0.14
N PHE A 414 -14.35 11.53 -1.02
CA PHE A 414 -15.65 10.99 -1.35
C PHE A 414 -15.56 10.15 -2.62
N ARG A 415 -16.23 8.99 -2.60
CA ARG A 415 -16.49 8.20 -3.80
C ARG A 415 -17.98 7.93 -3.96
N ALA A 416 -18.45 8.07 -5.19
CA ALA A 416 -19.80 7.73 -5.60
C ALA A 416 -20.00 6.21 -5.65
N GLU A 417 -21.27 5.80 -5.75
CA GLU A 417 -21.62 4.41 -5.97
C GLU A 417 -21.17 3.96 -7.36
N VAL A 418 -20.47 2.82 -7.42
CA VAL A 418 -20.18 2.12 -8.66
C VAL A 418 -20.89 0.76 -8.61
N ALA A 419 -21.96 0.65 -9.39
CA ALA A 419 -22.66 -0.63 -9.54
C ALA A 419 -21.73 -1.61 -10.30
N ARG A 420 -21.36 -2.71 -9.65
CA ARG A 420 -20.52 -3.76 -10.27
C ARG A 420 -21.35 -4.98 -10.61
N ASP A 421 -21.32 -5.36 -11.88
CA ASP A 421 -21.88 -6.62 -12.32
C ASP A 421 -20.85 -7.73 -12.11
N VAL A 422 -21.10 -8.60 -11.13
CA VAL A 422 -20.30 -9.80 -10.91
C VAL A 422 -20.97 -10.96 -11.62
N SER A 423 -20.25 -11.58 -12.56
CA SER A 423 -20.71 -12.78 -13.25
C SER A 423 -20.23 -14.01 -12.50
N TRP A 424 -21.14 -14.84 -12.03
CA TRP A 424 -20.87 -16.07 -11.28
C TRP A 424 -21.02 -17.30 -12.18
N LEU A 425 -20.20 -18.31 -11.92
CA LEU A 425 -20.34 -19.64 -12.51
C LEU A 425 -21.47 -20.39 -11.79
N GLY A 426 -22.67 -20.32 -12.36
CA GLY A 426 -23.91 -20.76 -11.71
C GLY A 426 -24.39 -19.79 -10.63
N ASP A 427 -25.70 -19.81 -10.37
CA ASP A 427 -26.30 -19.06 -9.27
C ASP A 427 -25.70 -19.55 -7.93
N PRO A 428 -25.07 -18.65 -7.12
CA PRO A 428 -24.52 -19.00 -5.82
C PRO A 428 -25.58 -19.15 -4.72
N GLY A 429 -26.83 -18.76 -4.99
CA GLY A 429 -27.96 -18.89 -4.06
C GLY A 429 -28.43 -20.34 -3.85
N GLY A 430 -29.31 -20.53 -2.85
CA GLY A 430 -29.86 -21.85 -2.49
C GLY A 430 -30.74 -22.50 -3.58
N THR A 431 -31.21 -21.72 -4.54
CA THR A 431 -32.08 -22.13 -5.67
C THR A 431 -31.44 -23.10 -6.66
N ASN A 432 -30.11 -23.16 -6.70
CA ASN A 432 -29.34 -23.98 -7.64
C ASN A 432 -28.81 -25.28 -7.01
N ARG A 433 -29.41 -25.73 -5.90
CA ARG A 433 -29.01 -26.93 -5.16
C ARG A 433 -30.23 -27.75 -4.74
N PRO A 434 -30.25 -29.09 -4.93
CA PRO A 434 -31.38 -29.94 -4.56
C PRO A 434 -31.48 -30.18 -3.04
N GLY A 435 -30.45 -29.83 -2.28
CA GLY A 435 -30.40 -29.90 -0.82
C GLY A 435 -29.26 -29.04 -0.28
N GLU A 436 -29.29 -28.78 1.03
CA GLU A 436 -28.42 -27.78 1.68
C GLU A 436 -26.91 -28.06 1.53
N LEU A 437 -26.52 -29.34 1.53
CA LEU A 437 -25.14 -29.81 1.35
C LEU A 437 -24.83 -30.31 -0.06
N SER A 438 -25.80 -30.26 -0.97
CA SER A 438 -25.59 -30.74 -2.34
C SER A 438 -24.76 -29.75 -3.15
N PRO A 439 -23.86 -30.23 -4.02
CA PRO A 439 -23.21 -29.36 -4.98
C PRO A 439 -24.23 -28.74 -5.95
N ARG A 440 -23.86 -27.62 -6.55
CA ARG A 440 -24.71 -26.92 -7.53
C ARG A 440 -24.98 -27.78 -8.75
N THR A 441 -26.17 -27.62 -9.33
CA THR A 441 -26.61 -28.40 -10.50
C THR A 441 -26.44 -27.66 -11.82
N SER A 442 -26.46 -26.32 -11.80
CA SER A 442 -26.17 -25.47 -12.97
C SER A 442 -24.89 -24.66 -12.77
N PHE A 443 -24.12 -24.56 -13.86
CA PHE A 443 -22.88 -23.77 -13.95
C PHE A 443 -22.95 -22.69 -15.04
N SER A 444 -24.14 -22.47 -15.62
CA SER A 444 -24.33 -21.40 -16.60
C SER A 444 -24.10 -20.03 -15.96
N ALA A 445 -23.53 -19.10 -16.72
CA ALA A 445 -23.20 -17.76 -16.24
C ALA A 445 -24.43 -17.05 -15.64
N TRP A 446 -24.30 -16.60 -14.39
CA TRP A 446 -25.34 -15.89 -13.66
C TRP A 446 -24.82 -14.54 -13.19
N ARG A 447 -25.52 -13.44 -13.52
CA ARG A 447 -25.05 -12.09 -13.18
C ARG A 447 -25.74 -11.55 -11.94
N ARG A 448 -24.95 -10.99 -11.01
CA ARG A 448 -25.41 -10.21 -9.86
C ARG A 448 -24.87 -8.79 -9.93
N THR A 449 -25.75 -7.81 -9.93
CA THR A 449 -25.35 -6.41 -9.73
C THR A 449 -25.21 -6.15 -8.23
N VAL A 450 -23.99 -5.81 -7.80
CA VAL A 450 -23.71 -5.31 -6.44
C VAL A 450 -23.89 -3.79 -6.46
N ARG A 451 -24.70 -3.28 -5.52
CA ARG A 451 -25.05 -1.86 -5.37
C ARG A 451 -24.68 -1.36 -3.98
N GLY A 452 -24.64 -0.05 -3.82
CA GLY A 452 -24.38 0.65 -2.56
C GLY A 452 -22.91 0.72 -2.15
N ARG A 453 -21.98 0.45 -3.06
CA ARG A 453 -20.53 0.43 -2.80
C ARG A 453 -19.77 1.34 -3.76
N SER A 454 -18.64 1.87 -3.33
CA SER A 454 -17.68 2.59 -4.18
C SER A 454 -16.59 1.67 -4.74
N GLU A 455 -15.71 2.23 -5.58
CA GLU A 455 -14.38 1.64 -5.80
C GLU A 455 -13.62 1.42 -4.49
N PRO A 456 -12.86 0.31 -4.34
CA PRO A 456 -12.19 -0.03 -3.09
C PRO A 456 -11.04 0.94 -2.83
N TRP A 457 -10.84 1.35 -1.57
CA TRP A 457 -9.78 2.33 -1.27
C TRP A 457 -8.38 1.72 -1.41
N GLY A 458 -8.22 0.43 -1.14
CA GLY A 458 -6.95 -0.28 -1.37
C GLY A 458 -5.76 0.35 -0.63
N THR A 459 -4.60 0.42 -1.30
CA THR A 459 -3.35 0.99 -0.74
C THR A 459 -3.42 2.50 -0.53
N VAL A 460 -4.35 3.17 -1.22
CA VAL A 460 -4.51 4.63 -1.16
C VAL A 460 -4.88 5.12 0.26
N VAL A 461 -5.45 4.26 1.11
CA VAL A 461 -5.71 4.60 2.53
C VAL A 461 -4.42 4.93 3.27
N GLU A 462 -3.39 4.10 3.09
CA GLU A 462 -2.09 4.27 3.74
C GLU A 462 -1.37 5.51 3.18
N GLU A 463 -1.46 5.72 1.86
CA GLU A 463 -0.90 6.86 1.15
C GLU A 463 -1.53 8.18 1.59
N ALA A 464 -2.86 8.21 1.73
CA ALA A 464 -3.60 9.37 2.22
C ALA A 464 -3.25 9.67 3.69
N ALA A 465 -3.11 8.64 4.52
CA ALA A 465 -2.69 8.82 5.91
C ALA A 465 -1.26 9.35 6.03
N GLU A 466 -0.35 8.90 5.16
CA GLU A 466 1.03 9.40 5.10
C GLU A 466 1.09 10.84 4.59
N LEU A 467 0.32 11.17 3.56
CA LEU A 467 0.11 12.56 3.12
C LEU A 467 -0.36 13.44 4.28
N GLY A 468 -1.36 12.99 5.05
CA GLY A 468 -1.88 13.73 6.19
C GLY A 468 -0.80 14.07 7.21
N ARG A 469 0.04 13.10 7.59
CA ARG A 469 1.16 13.30 8.52
C ARG A 469 2.22 14.26 7.98
N GLU A 470 2.61 14.12 6.71
CA GLU A 470 3.60 15.02 6.12
C GLU A 470 3.06 16.44 5.95
N LEU A 471 1.76 16.58 5.63
CA LEU A 471 1.08 17.86 5.55
C LEU A 471 1.00 18.53 6.91
N GLU A 472 0.65 17.81 7.97
CA GLU A 472 0.67 18.32 9.35
C GLU A 472 2.06 18.88 9.72
N ILE A 473 3.13 18.11 9.46
CA ILE A 473 4.51 18.55 9.71
C ILE A 473 4.86 19.79 8.89
N ALA A 474 4.48 19.83 7.61
CA ALA A 474 4.74 20.97 6.73
C ALA A 474 4.01 22.24 7.23
N LEU A 475 2.75 22.11 7.64
CA LEU A 475 1.95 23.20 8.21
C LEU A 475 2.53 23.69 9.54
N GLN A 476 2.94 22.78 10.42
CA GLN A 476 3.58 23.14 11.69
C GLN A 476 4.89 23.90 11.46
N ARG A 477 5.76 23.41 10.56
CA ARG A 477 7.02 24.09 10.22
C ARG A 477 6.79 25.47 9.62
N ARG A 478 5.76 25.61 8.77
CA ARG A 478 5.36 26.90 8.22
C ARG A 478 4.91 27.86 9.32
N ALA A 479 4.07 27.39 10.24
CA ALA A 479 3.62 28.20 11.38
C ALA A 479 4.79 28.62 12.29
N GLU A 480 5.72 27.71 12.58
CA GLU A 480 6.94 27.99 13.34
C GLU A 480 7.83 29.03 12.62
N ALA A 481 8.00 28.91 11.31
CA ALA A 481 8.76 29.87 10.50
C ALA A 481 8.11 31.26 10.50
N GLN A 482 6.78 31.34 10.38
CA GLN A 482 6.02 32.60 10.45
C GLN A 482 6.12 33.24 11.85
N LEU A 483 6.01 32.46 12.91
CA LEU A 483 6.19 32.94 14.28
C LEU A 483 7.62 33.41 14.54
N ALA A 484 8.61 32.69 14.01
CA ALA A 484 10.01 33.10 14.08
C ALA A 484 10.23 34.42 13.34
N GLU A 485 9.65 34.59 12.14
CA GLU A 485 9.74 35.85 11.39
C GLU A 485 9.12 37.03 12.14
N LEU A 486 7.91 36.85 12.70
CA LEU A 486 7.26 37.89 13.51
C LEU A 486 8.09 38.24 14.75
N ALA A 487 8.75 37.25 15.38
CA ALA A 487 9.65 37.48 16.50
C ALA A 487 10.94 38.25 16.12
N MET A 488 11.23 38.42 14.83
CA MET A 488 12.35 39.22 14.30
C MET A 488 11.96 40.66 13.92
N ARG A 489 10.70 41.06 14.09
CA ARG A 489 10.21 42.40 13.77
C ARG A 489 9.97 43.25 15.03
N ASP A 490 10.08 44.56 14.89
CA ASP A 490 9.71 45.55 15.90
C ASP A 490 8.20 45.82 15.82
N PRO A 491 7.43 45.68 16.91
CA PRO A 491 5.96 45.71 16.86
C PRO A 491 5.37 47.09 16.53
N LEU A 492 6.12 48.17 16.71
CA LEU A 492 5.65 49.51 16.36
C LEU A 492 5.93 49.84 14.89
N THR A 493 7.17 49.61 14.44
CA THR A 493 7.62 50.08 13.12
C THR A 493 7.56 49.04 12.00
N GLY A 494 7.44 47.75 12.32
CA GLY A 494 7.54 46.66 11.34
C GLY A 494 8.95 46.43 10.78
N LEU A 495 9.94 47.24 11.18
CA LEU A 495 11.35 47.03 10.88
C LEU A 495 11.87 45.76 11.55
N TYR A 496 13.05 45.29 11.15
CA TYR A 496 13.73 44.24 11.91
C TYR A 496 14.09 44.74 13.32
N ASN A 497 14.07 43.85 14.30
CA ASN A 497 14.39 44.19 15.68
C ASN A 497 15.83 43.86 16.06
N ARG A 498 16.22 44.22 17.29
CA ARG A 498 17.54 43.91 17.88
C ARG A 498 17.94 42.44 17.73
N ARG A 499 17.00 41.49 17.87
CA ARG A 499 17.30 40.05 17.78
C ARG A 499 17.76 39.68 16.38
N TYR A 500 17.05 40.15 15.35
CA TYR A 500 17.45 39.94 13.96
C TYR A 500 18.87 40.44 13.70
N LEU A 501 19.19 41.66 14.17
CA LEU A 501 20.52 42.24 13.98
C LEU A 501 21.63 41.40 14.62
N VAL A 502 21.41 40.96 15.87
CA VAL A 502 22.37 40.12 16.58
C VAL A 502 22.59 38.80 15.85
N GLU A 503 21.52 38.11 15.43
CA GLU A 503 21.64 36.85 14.67
C GLU A 503 22.31 37.06 13.31
N ARG A 504 22.01 38.17 12.62
CA ARG A 504 22.62 38.51 11.33
C ARG A 504 24.12 38.78 11.47
N LEU A 505 24.54 39.49 12.53
CA LEU A 505 25.95 39.75 12.83
C LEU A 505 26.68 38.52 13.41
N ALA A 506 25.97 37.58 14.04
CA ALA A 506 26.53 36.35 14.62
C ALA A 506 26.77 35.21 13.61
N THR A 507 26.31 35.34 12.36
CA THR A 507 26.60 34.34 11.31
C THR A 507 28.12 34.12 11.13
N LEU A 508 28.54 32.85 11.12
CA LEU A 508 29.95 32.45 11.03
C LEU A 508 30.59 32.91 9.70
N GLY A 509 31.59 33.77 9.79
CA GLY A 509 32.45 34.16 8.66
C GLY A 509 32.81 35.64 8.64
N PRO A 510 33.91 36.02 7.97
CA PRO A 510 34.28 37.42 7.78
C PRO A 510 33.28 38.18 6.89
N VAL A 511 33.41 39.50 6.85
CA VAL A 511 32.71 40.33 5.86
C VAL A 511 33.06 39.86 4.44
N GLY A 512 32.04 39.72 3.59
CA GLY A 512 32.20 39.23 2.22
C GLY A 512 32.96 40.20 1.31
N GLU A 513 33.26 39.76 0.09
CA GLU A 513 34.09 40.50 -0.88
C GLU A 513 33.52 41.86 -1.28
N ALA A 514 32.23 42.13 -1.04
CA ALA A 514 31.58 43.40 -1.37
C ALA A 514 31.71 44.48 -0.26
N GLY A 515 32.27 44.13 0.91
CA GLY A 515 32.36 45.02 2.07
C GLY A 515 30.99 45.31 2.72
N LYS A 516 30.99 45.80 3.96
CA LYS A 516 29.76 46.18 4.69
C LYS A 516 29.96 47.47 5.48
N ALA A 517 28.89 48.20 5.72
CA ALA A 517 28.90 49.28 6.71
C ALA A 517 27.74 49.17 7.70
N VAL A 518 27.98 49.66 8.92
CA VAL A 518 26.99 49.77 9.99
C VAL A 518 26.82 51.24 10.31
N LEU A 519 25.60 51.74 10.15
CA LEU A 519 25.18 53.07 10.60
C LEU A 519 24.38 52.90 11.88
N PHE A 520 24.83 53.47 12.99
CA PHE A 520 24.08 53.51 14.25
C PHE A 520 23.45 54.90 14.38
N VAL A 521 22.13 54.99 14.45
CA VAL A 521 21.37 56.25 14.43
C VAL A 521 20.56 56.37 15.71
N ASP A 522 20.65 57.51 16.38
CA ASP A 522 19.87 57.80 17.59
C ASP A 522 19.25 59.20 17.48
N LEU A 523 17.97 59.32 17.84
CA LEU A 523 17.26 60.59 17.77
C LEU A 523 17.63 61.53 18.91
N ASP A 524 18.10 62.72 18.55
CA ASP A 524 18.53 63.72 19.51
C ASP A 524 17.37 64.27 20.35
N ASP A 525 17.53 64.24 21.67
CA ASP A 525 16.58 64.79 22.65
C ASP A 525 15.14 64.23 22.51
N PHE A 526 14.98 63.02 21.98
CA PHE A 526 13.67 62.39 21.75
C PHE A 526 12.83 62.25 23.03
N LYS A 527 13.47 61.99 24.19
CA LYS A 527 12.79 61.97 25.49
C LYS A 527 12.02 63.28 25.76
N ARG A 528 12.55 64.43 25.34
CA ARG A 528 11.88 65.73 25.49
C ARG A 528 10.60 65.81 24.67
N ILE A 529 10.54 65.16 23.51
CA ILE A 529 9.34 65.06 22.68
C ILE A 529 8.27 64.26 23.42
N ASN A 530 8.63 63.11 23.98
CA ASN A 530 7.71 62.29 24.79
C ASN A 530 7.20 63.06 26.01
N ASP A 531 8.09 63.73 26.75
CA ASP A 531 7.74 64.48 27.95
C ASP A 531 6.83 65.69 27.65
N GLN A 532 6.96 66.31 26.47
CA GLN A 532 6.19 67.50 26.08
C GLN A 532 4.88 67.19 25.33
N HIS A 533 4.86 66.13 24.52
CA HIS A 533 3.77 65.85 23.58
C HIS A 533 3.10 64.49 23.78
N GLY A 534 3.60 63.66 24.69
CA GLY A 534 3.06 62.34 24.99
C GLY A 534 3.61 61.24 24.08
N HIS A 535 3.44 59.99 24.53
CA HIS A 535 3.98 58.81 23.84
C HIS A 535 3.37 58.58 22.45
N ASP A 536 2.09 58.87 22.23
CA ASP A 536 1.44 58.71 20.91
C ASP A 536 2.12 59.58 19.82
N ILE A 537 2.53 60.79 20.18
CA ILE A 537 3.27 61.68 19.27
C ILE A 537 4.71 61.20 19.09
N GLY A 538 5.32 60.67 20.15
CA GLY A 538 6.62 60.00 20.07
C GLY A 538 6.61 58.83 19.10
N ASP A 539 5.61 57.95 19.21
CA ASP A 539 5.44 56.78 18.34
C ASP A 539 5.23 57.19 16.88
N ALA A 540 4.46 58.25 16.62
CA ALA A 540 4.30 58.82 15.28
C ALA A 540 5.61 59.38 14.71
N VAL A 541 6.46 60.00 15.55
CA VAL A 541 7.81 60.44 15.14
C VAL A 541 8.69 59.23 14.81
N ILE A 542 8.65 58.17 15.61
CA ILE A 542 9.42 56.94 15.37
C ILE A 542 9.00 56.28 14.05
N LEU A 543 7.69 56.20 13.78
CA LEU A 543 7.15 55.68 12.51
C LEU A 543 7.64 56.48 11.30
N GLU A 544 7.55 57.81 11.35
CA GLU A 544 8.03 58.67 10.26
C GLU A 544 9.55 58.53 10.05
N VAL A 545 10.32 58.43 11.14
CA VAL A 545 11.78 58.24 11.06
C VAL A 545 12.11 56.88 10.44
N ALA A 546 11.39 55.82 10.82
CA ALA A 546 11.52 54.49 10.21
C ALA A 546 11.25 54.56 8.70
N ASP A 547 10.16 55.19 8.28
CA ASP A 547 9.80 55.35 6.87
C ASP A 547 10.87 56.14 6.09
N ARG A 548 11.41 57.21 6.69
CA ARG A 548 12.50 57.99 6.08
C ARG A 548 13.78 57.19 5.93
N LEU A 549 14.16 56.40 6.94
CA LEU A 549 15.34 55.54 6.86
C LEU A 549 15.17 54.51 5.74
N VAL A 550 14.02 53.83 5.68
CA VAL A 550 13.72 52.85 4.62
C VAL A 550 13.72 53.50 3.24
N ALA A 551 13.09 54.66 3.07
CA ALA A 551 13.03 55.38 1.79
C ALA A 551 14.40 55.86 1.28
N HIS A 552 15.40 55.99 2.17
CA HIS A 552 16.77 56.40 1.83
C HIS A 552 17.78 55.24 1.81
N SER A 553 17.30 54.01 2.01
CA SER A 553 18.01 52.74 1.91
C SER A 553 17.74 52.06 0.56
N ARG A 554 18.66 51.22 0.11
CA ARG A 554 18.50 50.36 -1.07
C ARG A 554 17.78 49.07 -0.71
N GLU A 555 17.34 48.33 -1.72
CA GLU A 555 16.66 47.04 -1.54
C GLU A 555 17.52 46.01 -0.76
N GLN A 556 18.85 46.03 -0.94
CA GLN A 556 19.76 45.15 -0.19
C GLN A 556 20.13 45.64 1.22
N ASP A 557 19.82 46.91 1.55
CA ASP A 557 20.16 47.50 2.85
C ASP A 557 19.11 47.09 3.88
N VAL A 558 19.55 46.87 5.12
CA VAL A 558 18.65 46.43 6.19
C VAL A 558 18.53 47.49 7.27
N VAL A 559 17.32 48.00 7.48
CA VAL A 559 16.99 48.93 8.57
C VAL A 559 16.43 48.13 9.75
N VAL A 560 16.99 48.38 10.93
CA VAL A 560 16.68 47.71 12.19
C VAL A 560 16.34 48.76 13.25
N ARG A 561 15.32 48.52 14.06
CA ARG A 561 15.10 49.27 15.31
C ARG A 561 15.58 48.46 16.51
N LEU A 562 16.49 49.04 17.30
CA LEU A 562 17.04 48.39 18.48
C LEU A 562 16.12 48.46 19.70
N GLY A 563 15.27 49.49 19.74
CA GLY A 563 14.38 49.85 20.83
C GLY A 563 14.43 51.35 21.11
N GLY A 564 13.36 51.92 21.67
CA GLY A 564 13.28 53.36 21.92
C GLY A 564 13.44 54.17 20.64
N ASP A 565 14.42 55.06 20.62
CA ASP A 565 14.82 56.00 19.57
C ASP A 565 16.08 55.56 18.78
N GLU A 566 16.56 54.34 18.99
CA GLU A 566 17.77 53.81 18.36
C GLU A 566 17.46 52.95 17.12
N PHE A 567 18.13 53.24 16.02
CA PHE A 567 18.06 52.54 14.75
C PHE A 567 19.45 52.13 14.27
N VAL A 568 19.51 51.05 13.50
CA VAL A 568 20.73 50.60 12.82
C VAL A 568 20.42 50.36 11.36
N VAL A 569 21.28 50.85 10.48
CA VAL A 569 21.22 50.54 9.04
C VAL A 569 22.45 49.74 8.67
N LEU A 570 22.24 48.52 8.17
CA LEU A 570 23.27 47.68 7.59
C LEU A 570 23.31 47.93 6.09
N LEU A 571 24.43 48.46 5.60
CA LEU A 571 24.67 48.66 4.17
C LEU A 571 25.50 47.48 3.63
N ASP A 572 25.05 46.91 2.51
CA ASP A 572 25.74 45.82 1.82
C ASP A 572 26.34 46.30 0.49
N GLY A 573 27.57 45.88 0.18
CA GLY A 573 28.23 46.26 -1.07
C GLY A 573 28.77 47.69 -1.07
N VAL A 574 29.49 48.09 -0.01
CA VAL A 574 29.94 49.48 0.19
C VAL A 574 31.32 49.80 -0.40
N ILE A 575 31.98 48.83 -1.05
CA ILE A 575 33.29 49.08 -1.68
C ILE A 575 33.15 50.10 -2.80
N GLY A 576 33.94 51.18 -2.72
CA GLY A 576 33.91 52.28 -3.67
C GLY A 576 32.75 53.27 -3.44
N GLU A 577 31.99 53.11 -2.36
CA GLU A 577 30.90 54.01 -2.02
C GLU A 577 31.29 55.05 -0.97
N ASP A 578 30.67 56.23 -1.07
CA ASP A 578 30.75 57.26 -0.04
C ASP A 578 29.66 57.01 1.02
N VAL A 579 30.00 56.16 2.00
CA VAL A 579 29.11 55.78 3.10
C VAL A 579 28.75 56.99 3.99
N GLU A 580 29.67 57.94 4.14
CA GLU A 580 29.42 59.18 4.90
C GLU A 580 28.35 60.03 4.21
N ALA A 581 28.42 60.16 2.88
CA ALA A 581 27.38 60.85 2.11
C ALA A 581 25.99 60.16 2.21
N VAL A 582 25.96 58.83 2.31
CA VAL A 582 24.72 58.06 2.54
C VAL A 582 24.14 58.38 3.91
N ALA A 583 24.95 58.30 4.96
CA ALA A 583 24.54 58.59 6.33
C ALA A 583 24.07 60.05 6.48
N ASP A 584 24.79 61.01 5.91
CA ASP A 584 24.43 62.42 5.91
C ASP A 584 23.09 62.68 5.20
N ARG A 585 22.81 61.95 4.11
CA ARG A 585 21.51 62.03 3.43
C ARG A 585 20.39 61.54 4.34
N MET A 586 20.58 60.42 5.05
CA MET A 586 19.61 59.89 6.01
C MET A 586 19.36 60.86 7.18
N ILE A 587 20.42 61.42 7.77
CA ILE A 587 20.30 62.43 8.85
C ILE A 587 19.56 63.68 8.38
N ARG A 588 19.86 64.19 7.17
CA ARG A 588 19.13 65.32 6.58
C ARG A 588 17.65 64.99 6.34
N ALA A 589 17.33 63.77 5.92
CA ALA A 589 15.96 63.34 5.75
C ALA A 589 15.22 63.31 7.09
N ILE A 590 15.84 62.77 8.15
CA ILE A 590 15.28 62.78 9.51
C ILE A 590 15.02 64.22 9.99
N ALA A 591 15.95 65.15 9.73
CA ALA A 591 15.85 66.55 10.15
C ALA A 591 14.75 67.36 9.45
N ALA A 592 14.15 66.85 8.37
CA ALA A 592 13.01 67.51 7.74
C ALA A 592 11.81 67.60 8.71
N PRO A 593 10.97 68.63 8.64
CA PRO A 593 9.82 68.74 9.55
C PRO A 593 8.91 67.50 9.51
N ILE A 594 8.48 67.03 10.68
CA ILE A 594 7.57 65.89 10.86
C ILE A 594 6.21 66.45 11.27
N VAL A 595 5.16 66.05 10.55
CA VAL A 595 3.78 66.45 10.86
C VAL A 595 3.08 65.32 11.60
N THR A 596 2.87 65.47 12.90
CA THR A 596 2.11 64.52 13.74
C THR A 596 0.76 65.12 14.11
N GLY A 597 -0.25 64.85 13.28
CA GLY A 597 -1.60 65.39 13.47
C GLY A 597 -1.65 66.92 13.31
N ARG A 598 -1.66 67.67 14.43
CA ARG A 598 -1.70 69.16 14.45
C ARG A 598 -0.39 69.82 14.85
N VAL A 599 0.66 69.05 15.14
CA VAL A 599 1.96 69.56 15.61
C VAL A 599 3.00 69.39 14.50
N LEU A 600 3.79 70.44 14.28
CA LEU A 600 4.96 70.40 13.42
C LEU A 600 6.20 70.27 14.32
N LEU A 601 6.89 69.14 14.23
CA LEU A 601 8.09 68.86 15.02
C LEU A 601 9.32 68.85 14.12
N SER A 602 10.46 69.17 14.71
CA SER A 602 11.78 68.98 14.09
C SER A 602 12.59 68.13 15.06
N VAL A 603 12.96 66.93 14.63
CA VAL A 603 13.86 66.03 15.36
C VAL A 603 15.15 65.91 14.56
N THR A 604 16.29 65.91 15.23
CA THR A 604 17.58 65.63 14.59
C THR A 604 18.06 64.26 15.04
N ALA A 605 19.08 63.73 14.37
CA ALA A 605 19.69 62.48 14.80
C ALA A 605 21.20 62.55 14.73
N SER A 606 21.84 61.80 15.60
CA SER A 606 23.29 61.59 15.62
C SER A 606 23.58 60.20 15.06
N CYS A 607 24.54 60.11 14.13
CA CYS A 607 24.87 58.84 13.46
C CYS A 607 26.35 58.47 13.62
N GLY A 608 26.60 57.22 14.01
CA GLY A 608 27.91 56.59 14.03
C GLY A 608 28.10 55.69 12.83
N ILE A 609 29.28 55.74 12.20
CA ILE A 609 29.57 55.03 10.95
C ILE A 609 30.74 54.09 11.16
N VAL A 610 30.57 52.82 10.81
CA VAL A 610 31.68 51.86 10.72
C VAL A 610 31.65 51.20 9.35
N VAL A 611 32.78 51.24 8.65
CA VAL A 611 32.98 50.54 7.38
C VAL A 611 33.90 49.36 7.64
N ALA A 612 33.47 48.18 7.24
CA ALA A 612 34.19 46.92 7.40
C ALA A 612 34.59 46.38 6.02
N ASP A 613 35.90 46.32 5.79
CA ASP A 613 36.48 45.80 4.55
C ASP A 613 36.27 44.27 4.43
N PRO A 614 36.34 43.71 3.20
CA PRO A 614 36.38 42.27 3.00
C PRO A 614 37.38 41.57 3.93
N GLY A 615 36.97 40.44 4.52
CA GLY A 615 37.83 39.71 5.47
C GLY A 615 37.74 40.19 6.91
N SER A 616 37.14 41.36 7.19
CA SER A 616 37.02 41.89 8.55
C SER A 616 36.12 41.00 9.44
N PRO A 617 36.46 40.82 10.73
CA PRO A 617 35.55 40.21 11.70
C PRO A 617 34.26 41.04 11.82
N ARG A 618 33.10 40.36 11.89
CA ARG A 618 31.81 41.02 12.15
C ARG A 618 31.60 41.37 13.62
N ALA A 619 32.34 40.72 14.51
CA ALA A 619 32.30 40.99 15.94
C ALA A 619 32.80 42.42 16.24
N GLY A 620 32.09 43.13 17.12
CA GLY A 620 32.47 44.49 17.55
C GLY A 620 32.08 45.62 16.60
N LEU A 621 31.55 45.34 15.38
CA LEU A 621 31.12 46.40 14.45
C LEU A 621 30.01 47.29 15.03
N LEU A 622 29.06 46.68 15.72
CA LEU A 622 27.95 47.42 16.34
C LEU A 622 28.41 48.31 17.49
N GLU A 623 29.31 47.80 18.34
CA GLU A 623 29.90 48.55 19.46
C GLU A 623 30.76 49.72 18.97
N ALA A 624 31.51 49.51 17.89
CA ALA A 624 32.29 50.58 17.27
C ALA A 624 31.40 51.68 16.66
N ALA A 625 30.26 51.29 16.05
CA ALA A 625 29.31 52.24 15.48
C ALA A 625 28.57 53.03 16.57
N ASP A 626 28.18 52.38 17.67
CA ASP A 626 27.63 53.05 18.85
C ASP A 626 28.62 54.06 19.45
N ALA A 627 29.88 53.65 19.63
CA ALA A 627 30.93 54.55 20.12
C ALA A 627 31.16 55.76 19.19
N ALA A 628 31.01 55.58 17.87
CA ALA A 628 31.06 56.67 16.90
C ALA A 628 29.84 57.59 17.01
N MET A 629 28.64 57.04 17.16
CA MET A 629 27.40 57.81 17.36
C MET A 629 27.51 58.68 18.63
N TYR A 630 28.08 58.14 19.71
CA TYR A 630 28.29 58.92 20.93
C TYR A 630 29.28 60.09 20.73
N ARG A 631 30.30 59.93 19.87
CA ARG A 631 31.17 61.04 19.46
C ARG A 631 30.39 62.11 18.69
N ALA A 632 29.49 61.71 17.78
CA ALA A 632 28.62 62.64 17.06
C ALA A 632 27.74 63.46 18.01
N LYS A 633 27.13 62.81 19.01
CA LYS A 633 26.34 63.49 20.06
C LYS A 633 27.16 64.55 20.81
N ASN A 634 28.35 64.18 21.29
CA ASN A 634 29.21 65.08 22.08
C ASN A 634 29.81 66.23 21.26
N ALA A 635 29.98 66.04 19.95
CA ALA A 635 30.48 67.08 19.05
C ALA A 635 29.42 68.15 18.69
N GLY A 636 28.20 68.02 19.21
CA GLY A 636 27.13 69.01 19.03
C GLY A 636 25.90 68.51 18.27
N ARG A 637 25.67 67.18 18.23
CA ARG A 637 24.47 66.53 17.67
C ARG A 637 24.22 66.82 16.17
N ASN A 638 23.14 66.27 15.62
CA ASN A 638 22.70 66.45 14.22
C ASN A 638 23.81 66.25 13.18
N ARG A 639 24.56 65.15 13.29
CA ARG A 639 25.72 64.89 12.43
C ARG A 639 26.10 63.42 12.41
N THR A 640 27.00 63.10 11.49
CA THR A 640 27.69 61.82 11.42
C THR A 640 29.04 61.89 12.13
N SER A 641 29.51 60.75 12.62
CA SER A 641 30.89 60.54 13.08
C SER A 641 31.31 59.14 12.69
N ARG A 642 32.54 59.01 12.23
CA ARG A 642 33.19 57.72 11.97
C ARG A 642 34.08 57.31 13.13
#